data_AF-A0A820Y3I8-F1
#
_entry.id   AF-A0A820Y3I8-F1
#
_cell.length_a   1.000
_cell.length_b   1.000
_cell.length_c   1.000
_cell.angle_alpha   90.00
_cell.angle_beta   90.00
_cell.angle_gamma   90.00
#
_symmetry.space_group_name_H-M   'P 1'
#
loop_
_entity.id
_entity.type
_entity.pdbx_description
1 polymer ?
#
loop_
_entity_poly.entity_id
_entity_poly.type
_entity_poly.pdbx_seq_one_letter_code
_entity_poly.pdbx_strand_id
1 'polypeptide(L)'
;MSSSNATGSSVRICDFPPESNQILPPIQGFEKMPLVSLEKSVESLKSIVPQLDHMVWTVMESYHEPKDMLTKDESASIMLYTLEWAPKETSFYYILNSTLRSQNRRELIPWFLYLRLFIFALSKLPSIVPRVIYRGVEKDMREEFPVGKKFIWWSFTSCTSSLDVLNSYLGKTGNRTVFNIICDSAKNISQHSSYASENEFLLYPARQFQVISSFDGGNGLHIIQIEEIQPPFHLIPIPKADSPTPTIVFCSTNSNPAASPPNSSYTSCILPGNRYNSDERSLPVTNRTAIDSSGCIGSLYDAYKDLIFGPINFSMKGKQCQEFKSKKCMIINGNRYQKENILKAIGVENELRLSLSLNLRGKTGLAEILNYSNPINEYTRFFYYSYLNREEKVADNPIKIAYSDKPTKPPTDTTHVITGIKTGIEIIAVLQLTSDAQRIVEIDNVLQRLRTFLLNDDKIPNLTQQEENLLTNSIHTKIYSNTHDLRDINRLYDVCRLLKQAQNKTINYIVSYILRPIKWLYPLYTVTDVEFISLPEHLNNNIEQYVLQLRDDILKLEKCIKEGLLKLLNRYLKDRLSNLQQQWFVVNKMCTNEIDRLSKLVIDVRSGRTSVSIVEQTLESDQKMQLQHMIHDLKQNIKNLQQKGNFISDLDRLKFQYLNVVDYGIDSVDNERTIERKLVPNYEADCVLCSNDSLNETNPSQLDHLRHGTIEELKYNPNIRLLYADFSYRSFELPYMLKLPSDKYSQQNNKYKLTPKTRSSMELPTNTSHQTKLLTDTNNTLLQPSKLQTSTTMPTEARAYQLKPSKSENSYQASTKLS
;
A
#
# COMPACT_ATOMS: atom_id res chain seq x y z
N MET A 1 40.98 7.08 -11.47
CA MET A 1 40.81 7.57 -10.09
C MET A 1 39.41 8.15 -9.98
N SER A 2 38.46 7.32 -9.60
CA SER A 2 37.04 7.68 -9.42
C SER A 2 36.73 7.53 -7.93
N SER A 3 36.54 8.67 -7.26
CA SER A 3 36.23 8.77 -5.84
C SER A 3 34.81 8.27 -5.57
N SER A 4 34.71 7.09 -4.95
CA SER A 4 33.48 6.55 -4.36
C SER A 4 33.20 7.24 -3.03
N ASN A 5 32.44 8.33 -3.05
CA ASN A 5 31.76 8.82 -1.85
C ASN A 5 30.42 8.09 -1.72
N ALA A 6 30.47 6.84 -1.24
CA ALA A 6 29.30 6.15 -0.71
C ALA A 6 29.38 6.24 0.82
N THR A 7 28.61 7.16 1.39
CA THR A 7 28.29 7.19 2.82
C THR A 7 27.56 5.90 3.19
N GLY A 8 28.00 5.23 4.27
CA GLY A 8 27.78 3.79 4.54
C GLY A 8 26.35 3.22 4.53
N SER A 9 26.30 1.88 4.45
CA SER A 9 25.14 0.94 4.29
C SER A 9 24.68 0.75 2.83
N SER A 10 24.55 -0.43 2.22
CA SER A 10 24.18 -1.76 2.74
C SER A 10 24.81 -2.93 1.93
N VAL A 11 26.03 -3.35 2.25
CA VAL A 11 26.74 -4.33 1.37
C VAL A 11 26.13 -5.75 1.49
N ARG A 12 25.54 -6.10 2.64
CA ARG A 12 24.99 -7.45 2.94
C ARG A 12 23.88 -7.96 2.03
N ILE A 13 23.02 -7.05 1.56
CA ILE A 13 21.89 -7.38 0.69
C ILE A 13 22.41 -7.81 -0.69
N CYS A 14 23.60 -7.35 -1.07
CA CYS A 14 24.26 -7.59 -2.35
C CYS A 14 25.38 -8.64 -2.30
N ASP A 15 25.74 -9.11 -1.11
CA ASP A 15 26.80 -10.11 -0.93
C ASP A 15 26.39 -11.51 -1.36
N PHE A 16 27.30 -12.27 -1.95
CA PHE A 16 27.05 -13.71 -2.19
C PHE A 16 28.34 -14.53 -2.11
N PRO A 17 28.83 -14.82 -0.89
CA PRO A 17 29.93 -15.75 -0.73
C PRO A 17 29.47 -17.16 -1.12
N PRO A 18 30.37 -18.01 -1.65
CA PRO A 18 30.01 -19.35 -2.10
C PRO A 18 29.45 -20.19 -0.94
N GLU A 19 28.27 -20.76 -1.15
CA GLU A 19 27.64 -21.70 -0.23
C GLU A 19 28.23 -23.11 -0.39
N SER A 20 28.14 -23.94 0.65
CA SER A 20 28.59 -25.33 0.55
C SER A 20 27.75 -26.10 -0.48
N ASN A 21 28.40 -26.63 -1.52
CA ASN A 21 27.78 -27.56 -2.47
C ASN A 21 27.44 -28.93 -1.86
N GLN A 22 27.81 -29.17 -0.60
CA GLN A 22 27.51 -30.39 0.14
C GLN A 22 26.40 -30.14 1.18
N ILE A 23 25.54 -31.15 1.39
CA ILE A 23 24.59 -31.17 2.50
C ILE A 23 25.38 -31.41 3.79
N LEU A 24 25.44 -30.38 4.63
CA LEU A 24 26.11 -30.43 5.93
C LEU A 24 25.18 -31.02 7.01
N PRO A 25 25.73 -31.50 8.14
CA PRO A 25 24.92 -31.89 9.28
C PRO A 25 24.06 -30.72 9.80
N PRO A 26 22.86 -31.00 10.36
CA PRO A 26 21.99 -29.99 10.96
C PRO A 26 22.71 -29.13 12.00
N ILE A 27 22.29 -27.86 12.10
CA ILE A 27 22.75 -26.95 13.15
C ILE A 27 21.92 -27.24 14.40
N GLN A 28 22.54 -27.87 15.40
CA GLN A 28 21.87 -28.35 16.62
C GLN A 28 22.79 -28.23 17.83
N GLY A 29 22.20 -28.22 19.03
CA GLY A 29 22.87 -28.05 20.32
C GLY A 29 22.73 -26.65 20.91
N PHE A 30 22.54 -25.62 20.09
CA PHE A 30 22.32 -24.25 20.58
C PHE A 30 20.95 -24.10 21.25
N GLU A 31 19.94 -24.84 20.80
CA GLU A 31 18.59 -24.81 21.36
C GLU A 31 18.53 -25.27 22.83
N LYS A 32 19.54 -26.04 23.26
CA LYS A 32 19.70 -26.51 24.65
C LYS A 32 20.42 -25.51 25.54
N MET A 33 20.98 -24.45 24.97
CA MET A 33 21.63 -23.40 25.74
C MET A 33 20.59 -22.53 26.47
N PRO A 34 20.94 -22.00 27.65
CA PRO A 34 20.09 -21.05 28.35
C PRO A 34 19.94 -19.74 27.55
N LEU A 35 18.79 -19.09 27.70
CA LEU A 35 18.63 -17.72 27.23
C LEU A 35 19.35 -16.77 28.20
N VAL A 36 20.22 -15.91 27.70
CA VAL A 36 21.10 -15.02 28.49
C VAL A 36 21.10 -13.61 27.88
N SER A 37 21.66 -12.62 28.59
CA SER A 37 21.82 -11.25 28.06
C SER A 37 22.75 -11.21 26.84
N LEU A 38 22.72 -10.12 26.08
CA LEU A 38 23.59 -9.96 24.92
C LEU A 38 25.07 -10.08 25.29
N GLU A 39 25.51 -9.41 26.36
CA GLU A 39 26.92 -9.43 26.82
C GLU A 39 27.38 -10.83 27.19
N LYS A 40 26.52 -11.61 27.86
CA LYS A 40 26.84 -12.99 28.22
C LYS A 40 26.82 -13.90 26.99
N SER A 41 25.94 -13.64 26.03
CA SER A 41 25.80 -14.46 24.82
C SER A 41 27.01 -14.40 23.88
N VAL A 42 27.78 -13.31 23.96
CA VAL A 42 28.93 -13.03 23.08
C VAL A 42 30.28 -13.18 23.79
N GLU A 43 30.32 -13.61 25.04
CA GLU A 43 31.56 -13.68 25.83
C GLU A 43 32.60 -14.62 25.20
N SER A 44 32.17 -15.78 24.69
CA SER A 44 33.00 -16.74 23.94
C SER A 44 33.47 -16.22 22.59
N LEU A 45 32.86 -15.15 22.08
CA LEU A 45 33.13 -14.58 20.76
C LEU A 45 34.16 -13.45 20.79
N LYS A 46 34.57 -12.95 21.97
CA LYS A 46 35.53 -11.83 22.09
C LYS A 46 36.89 -12.09 21.42
N SER A 47 37.30 -13.35 21.36
CA SER A 47 38.54 -13.78 20.69
C SER A 47 38.36 -14.07 19.19
N ILE A 48 37.11 -14.13 18.72
CA ILE A 48 36.75 -14.51 17.34
C ILE A 48 36.35 -13.26 16.53
N VAL A 49 35.61 -12.35 17.15
CA VAL A 49 35.07 -11.14 16.51
C VAL A 49 35.84 -9.91 17.01
N PRO A 50 36.61 -9.23 16.14
CA PRO A 50 37.33 -8.02 16.52
C PRO A 50 36.38 -6.90 16.98
N GLN A 51 36.82 -6.10 17.95
CA GLN A 51 36.10 -4.92 18.47
C GLN A 51 34.70 -5.21 19.04
N LEU A 52 34.39 -6.47 19.33
CA LEU A 52 33.05 -6.90 19.77
C LEU A 52 32.53 -6.12 20.98
N ASP A 53 33.38 -5.90 22.00
CA ASP A 53 32.98 -5.19 23.22
C ASP A 53 32.50 -3.76 22.93
N HIS A 54 33.16 -3.04 22.01
CA HIS A 54 32.75 -1.69 21.62
C HIS A 54 31.41 -1.70 20.90
N MET A 55 31.21 -2.66 19.99
CA MET A 55 29.99 -2.75 19.19
C MET A 55 28.79 -3.20 20.02
N VAL A 56 29.00 -4.12 20.98
CA VAL A 56 27.99 -4.53 21.96
C VAL A 56 27.58 -3.34 22.82
N TRP A 57 28.55 -2.56 23.32
CA TRP A 57 28.26 -1.33 24.04
C TRP A 57 27.45 -0.35 23.17
N THR A 58 27.87 -0.11 21.92
CA THR A 58 27.15 0.77 20.99
C THR A 58 25.70 0.36 20.80
N VAL A 59 25.41 -0.92 20.54
CA VAL A 59 24.03 -1.35 20.31
C VAL A 59 23.17 -1.31 21.57
N MET A 60 23.78 -1.52 22.74
CA MET A 60 23.07 -1.44 24.02
C MET A 60 22.77 0.00 24.46
N GLU A 61 23.60 0.96 24.04
CA GLU A 61 23.42 2.40 24.33
C GLU A 61 22.49 3.12 23.34
N SER A 62 22.29 2.60 22.14
CA SER A 62 21.34 3.15 21.15
C SER A 62 19.85 2.92 21.52
N TYR A 63 19.51 3.09 22.80
CA TYR A 63 18.26 2.66 23.41
C TYR A 63 17.03 3.42 22.90
N HIS A 64 16.08 2.63 22.40
CA HIS A 64 14.67 2.96 22.26
C HIS A 64 13.85 1.80 22.83
N GLU A 65 12.62 2.04 23.31
CA GLU A 65 11.73 0.96 23.75
C GLU A 65 11.57 -0.07 22.60
N PRO A 66 12.00 -1.34 22.79
CA PRO A 66 11.94 -2.32 21.71
C PRO A 66 10.51 -2.60 21.30
N LYS A 67 10.26 -2.62 19.98
CA LYS A 67 8.97 -3.03 19.40
C LYS A 67 8.82 -4.57 19.40
N ASP A 68 7.68 -5.04 18.92
CA ASP A 68 7.44 -6.46 18.64
C ASP A 68 7.60 -7.41 19.84
N MET A 69 7.40 -6.88 21.06
CA MET A 69 7.55 -7.60 22.34
C MET A 69 8.94 -8.23 22.55
N LEU A 70 9.97 -7.69 21.89
CA LEU A 70 11.35 -8.06 22.15
C LEU A 70 11.84 -7.44 23.46
N THR A 71 12.70 -8.15 24.17
CA THR A 71 13.49 -7.54 25.25
C THR A 71 14.59 -6.65 24.65
N LYS A 72 15.22 -5.82 25.50
CA LYS A 72 16.36 -5.01 25.09
C LYS A 72 17.48 -5.86 24.48
N ASP A 73 17.85 -6.96 25.14
CA ASP A 73 18.89 -7.88 24.67
C ASP A 73 18.53 -8.56 23.34
N GLU A 74 17.27 -8.96 23.18
CA GLU A 74 16.79 -9.59 21.95
C GLU A 74 16.86 -8.62 20.76
N SER A 75 16.34 -7.39 20.94
CA SER A 75 16.43 -6.36 19.90
C SER A 75 17.87 -5.96 19.60
N ALA A 76 18.70 -5.81 20.63
CA ALA A 76 20.11 -5.47 20.48
C ALA A 76 20.90 -6.59 19.77
N SER A 77 20.52 -7.86 19.96
CA SER A 77 21.13 -8.98 19.24
C SER A 77 20.88 -8.90 17.73
N ILE A 78 19.69 -8.45 17.32
CA ILE A 78 19.35 -8.20 15.91
C ILE A 78 20.12 -7.00 15.39
N MET A 79 20.16 -5.92 16.16
CA MET A 79 20.89 -4.72 15.79
C MET A 79 22.38 -5.01 15.60
N LEU A 80 22.99 -5.80 16.50
CA LEU A 80 24.39 -6.24 16.40
C LEU A 80 24.66 -7.04 15.12
N TYR A 81 23.74 -7.95 14.75
CA TYR A 81 23.84 -8.66 13.47
C TYR A 81 23.81 -7.67 12.30
N THR A 82 22.94 -6.66 12.33
CA THR A 82 22.81 -5.66 11.28
C THR A 82 23.80 -4.50 11.35
N LEU A 83 24.72 -4.47 12.31
CA LEU A 83 25.70 -3.40 12.39
C LEU A 83 26.89 -3.73 11.47
N GLU A 84 27.19 -2.85 10.51
CA GLU A 84 28.42 -2.96 9.71
C GLU A 84 29.52 -2.08 10.31
N TRP A 85 30.74 -2.59 10.36
CA TRP A 85 31.93 -1.80 10.68
C TRP A 85 33.10 -2.18 9.78
N ALA A 86 34.05 -1.25 9.68
CA ALA A 86 35.19 -1.36 8.77
C ALA A 86 36.40 -2.02 9.47
N PRO A 87 37.11 -2.94 8.78
CA PRO A 87 36.78 -3.51 7.48
C PRO A 87 35.60 -4.51 7.57
N LYS A 88 34.81 -4.60 6.50
CA LYS A 88 33.53 -5.34 6.47
C LYS A 88 33.68 -6.81 6.90
N GLU A 89 34.79 -7.44 6.54
CA GLU A 89 35.09 -8.84 6.84
C GLU A 89 35.22 -9.09 8.35
N THR A 90 35.40 -8.02 9.13
CA THR A 90 35.43 -8.07 10.60
C THR A 90 34.07 -7.83 11.26
N SER A 91 33.05 -7.50 10.48
CA SER A 91 31.68 -7.27 10.97
C SER A 91 31.06 -8.57 11.50
N PHE A 92 30.21 -8.44 12.52
CA PHE A 92 29.59 -9.57 13.22
C PHE A 92 28.91 -10.57 12.28
N TYR A 93 28.00 -10.09 11.41
CA TYR A 93 27.27 -10.95 10.48
C TYR A 93 28.19 -11.69 9.51
N TYR A 94 29.29 -11.06 9.09
CA TYR A 94 30.19 -11.62 8.08
C TYR A 94 30.87 -12.87 8.66
N ILE A 95 31.41 -12.75 9.87
CA ILE A 95 32.06 -13.85 10.58
C ILE A 95 31.05 -14.94 10.95
N LEU A 96 29.87 -14.56 11.46
CA LEU A 96 28.81 -15.53 11.79
C LEU A 96 28.37 -16.33 10.56
N ASN A 97 28.05 -15.66 9.46
CA ASN A 97 27.60 -16.32 8.23
C ASN A 97 28.71 -17.16 7.59
N SER A 98 29.97 -16.74 7.70
CA SER A 98 31.12 -17.58 7.33
C SER A 98 31.18 -18.86 8.17
N THR A 99 31.00 -18.73 9.49
CA THR A 99 31.01 -19.88 10.42
C THR A 99 29.85 -20.84 10.15
N LEU A 100 28.66 -20.33 9.82
CA LEU A 100 27.49 -21.14 9.45
C LEU A 100 27.70 -21.96 8.17
N ARG A 101 28.48 -21.44 7.22
CA ARG A 101 28.88 -22.15 5.99
C ARG A 101 30.00 -23.16 6.21
N SER A 102 30.76 -23.08 7.30
CA SER A 102 31.89 -23.97 7.57
C SER A 102 31.44 -25.43 7.67
N GLN A 103 32.18 -26.32 6.98
CA GLN A 103 31.99 -27.76 7.09
C GLN A 103 32.31 -28.27 8.51
N ASN A 104 33.21 -27.57 9.21
CA ASN A 104 33.57 -27.89 10.57
C ASN A 104 32.54 -27.30 11.55
N ARG A 105 31.48 -28.06 11.82
CA ARG A 105 30.39 -27.66 12.74
C ARG A 105 30.85 -27.34 14.17
N ARG A 106 32.06 -27.75 14.58
CA ARG A 106 32.62 -27.39 15.89
C ARG A 106 32.92 -25.90 16.01
N GLU A 107 33.16 -25.21 14.90
CA GLU A 107 33.40 -23.75 14.88
C GLU A 107 32.15 -22.95 15.27
N LEU A 108 30.95 -23.55 15.18
CA LEU A 108 29.72 -22.92 15.65
C LEU A 108 29.53 -23.01 17.16
N ILE A 109 30.23 -23.89 17.88
CA ILE A 109 30.02 -24.10 19.32
C ILE A 109 30.19 -22.78 20.13
N PRO A 110 31.21 -21.95 19.89
CA PRO A 110 31.33 -20.65 20.56
C PRO A 110 30.14 -19.71 20.32
N TRP A 111 29.38 -19.90 19.24
CA TRP A 111 28.24 -19.06 18.87
C TRP A 111 26.92 -19.52 19.48
N PHE A 112 26.86 -20.67 20.15
CA PHE A 112 25.58 -21.28 20.55
C PHE A 112 24.74 -20.40 21.49
N LEU A 113 25.35 -19.67 22.44
CA LEU A 113 24.61 -18.74 23.31
C LEU A 113 24.04 -17.56 22.51
N TYR A 114 24.82 -16.98 21.60
CA TYR A 114 24.33 -15.92 20.71
C TYR A 114 23.23 -16.43 19.78
N LEU A 115 23.42 -17.57 19.11
CA LEU A 115 22.40 -18.19 18.24
C LEU A 115 21.11 -18.49 19.01
N ARG A 116 21.22 -18.92 20.27
CA ARG A 116 20.05 -19.15 21.13
C ARG A 116 19.26 -17.87 21.37
N LEU A 117 19.92 -16.76 21.68
CA LEU A 117 19.30 -15.44 21.88
C LEU A 117 18.72 -14.90 20.58
N PHE A 118 19.52 -14.88 19.52
CA PHE A 118 19.18 -14.27 18.24
C PHE A 118 18.05 -15.00 17.51
N ILE A 119 18.10 -16.33 17.41
CA ILE A 119 17.02 -17.11 16.76
C ILE A 119 15.74 -17.04 17.60
N PHE A 120 15.84 -16.96 18.93
CA PHE A 120 14.68 -16.76 19.79
C PHE A 120 14.05 -15.37 19.57
N ALA A 121 14.84 -14.32 19.48
CA ALA A 121 14.36 -12.98 19.13
C ALA A 121 13.62 -12.99 17.78
N LEU A 122 14.22 -13.57 16.74
CA LEU A 122 13.59 -13.70 15.42
C LEU A 122 12.31 -14.54 15.45
N SER A 123 12.22 -15.55 16.33
CA SER A 123 11.03 -16.40 16.46
C SER A 123 9.79 -15.65 16.96
N LYS A 124 9.99 -14.57 17.71
CA LYS A 124 8.91 -13.69 18.21
C LYS A 124 8.36 -12.74 17.13
N LEU A 125 9.15 -12.45 16.11
CA LEU A 125 8.74 -11.58 15.02
C LEU A 125 7.72 -12.30 14.12
N PRO A 126 6.72 -11.60 13.56
CA PRO A 126 5.76 -12.20 12.65
C PRO A 126 6.47 -12.72 11.38
N SER A 127 6.10 -13.92 10.96
CA SER A 127 6.47 -14.45 9.65
C SER A 127 5.65 -13.77 8.55
N ILE A 128 6.25 -13.62 7.35
CA ILE A 128 5.50 -13.22 6.16
C ILE A 128 4.66 -14.40 5.62
N VAL A 129 3.46 -14.13 5.10
CA VAL A 129 2.60 -15.19 4.55
C VAL A 129 1.84 -14.68 3.31
N PRO A 130 1.91 -15.41 2.19
CA PRO A 130 3.12 -15.50 1.37
C PRO A 130 3.39 -14.15 0.66
N ARG A 131 4.65 -13.70 0.66
CA ARG A 131 5.09 -12.48 -0.03
C ARG A 131 6.45 -12.72 -0.69
N VAL A 132 6.66 -12.14 -1.88
CA VAL A 132 7.96 -12.18 -2.58
C VAL A 132 8.91 -11.17 -1.93
N ILE A 133 10.12 -11.63 -1.59
CA ILE A 133 11.24 -10.77 -1.17
C ILE A 133 12.40 -10.89 -2.17
N TYR A 134 13.31 -9.93 -2.14
CA TYR A 134 14.37 -9.79 -3.13
C TYR A 134 15.74 -9.80 -2.48
N ARG A 135 16.71 -10.43 -3.15
CA ARG A 135 18.15 -10.34 -2.83
C ARG A 135 18.93 -10.05 -4.10
N GLY A 136 19.91 -9.17 -4.02
CA GLY A 136 20.77 -8.80 -5.15
C GLY A 136 22.11 -9.49 -5.05
N VAL A 137 22.77 -9.74 -6.18
CA VAL A 137 24.14 -10.22 -6.25
C VAL A 137 24.84 -9.55 -7.42
N GLU A 138 26.01 -8.95 -7.21
CA GLU A 138 26.80 -8.29 -8.25
C GLU A 138 27.60 -9.29 -9.13
N LYS A 139 26.94 -10.39 -9.53
CA LYS A 139 27.49 -11.43 -10.40
C LYS A 139 26.36 -12.13 -11.19
N ASP A 140 26.69 -12.70 -12.35
CA ASP A 140 25.82 -13.66 -13.02
C ASP A 140 25.86 -15.02 -12.30
N MET A 141 24.70 -15.47 -11.82
CA MET A 141 24.54 -16.70 -11.04
C MET A 141 23.80 -17.81 -11.82
N ARG A 142 23.49 -17.62 -13.12
CA ARG A 142 22.66 -18.57 -13.88
C ARG A 142 23.25 -19.97 -13.97
N GLU A 143 24.56 -20.08 -14.17
CA GLU A 143 25.25 -21.38 -14.23
C GLU A 143 25.25 -22.09 -12.87
N GLU A 144 25.34 -21.33 -11.78
CA GLU A 144 25.32 -21.85 -10.42
C GLU A 144 23.89 -22.24 -9.98
N PHE A 145 22.86 -21.63 -10.57
CA PHE A 145 21.44 -21.82 -10.21
C PHE A 145 20.56 -22.15 -11.44
N PRO A 146 20.78 -23.30 -12.11
CA PRO A 146 19.92 -23.74 -13.20
C PRO A 146 18.51 -24.08 -12.67
N VAL A 147 17.50 -23.88 -13.53
CA VAL A 147 16.10 -24.19 -13.21
C VAL A 147 15.94 -25.64 -12.77
N GLY A 148 15.19 -25.85 -11.69
CA GLY A 148 14.99 -27.16 -11.05
C GLY A 148 16.05 -27.53 -9.99
N LYS A 149 17.18 -26.81 -9.89
CA LYS A 149 18.19 -27.07 -8.86
C LYS A 149 17.61 -26.86 -7.46
N LYS A 150 17.85 -27.82 -6.57
CA LYS A 150 17.59 -27.71 -5.13
C LYS A 150 18.90 -27.42 -4.40
N PHE A 151 18.87 -26.49 -3.45
CA PHE A 151 20.06 -26.10 -2.68
C PHE A 151 19.66 -25.63 -1.28
N ILE A 152 20.66 -25.49 -0.40
CA ILE A 152 20.48 -24.99 0.97
C ILE A 152 21.31 -23.72 1.12
N TRP A 153 20.71 -22.66 1.65
CA TRP A 153 21.44 -21.50 2.14
C TRP A 153 21.75 -21.70 3.61
N TRP A 154 23.03 -21.87 3.94
CA TRP A 154 23.46 -22.18 5.31
C TRP A 154 23.58 -20.94 6.19
N SER A 155 23.77 -19.76 5.60
CA SER A 155 23.81 -18.49 6.33
C SER A 155 22.43 -17.88 6.57
N PHE A 156 22.34 -16.96 7.54
CA PHE A 156 21.24 -16.01 7.55
C PHE A 156 21.29 -15.17 6.26
N THR A 157 20.13 -14.94 5.65
CA THR A 157 20.07 -14.28 4.34
C THR A 157 19.27 -12.98 4.42
N SER A 158 19.96 -11.85 4.34
CA SER A 158 19.36 -10.51 4.30
C SER A 158 18.70 -10.24 2.95
N CYS A 159 17.46 -9.81 2.98
CA CYS A 159 16.63 -9.55 1.81
C CYS A 159 15.91 -8.21 2.00
N THR A 160 15.30 -7.70 0.93
CA THR A 160 14.42 -6.53 1.02
C THR A 160 13.09 -6.83 0.33
N SER A 161 12.01 -6.21 0.80
CA SER A 161 10.71 -6.25 0.11
C SER A 161 10.56 -5.11 -0.92
N SER A 162 11.55 -4.22 -1.02
CA SER A 162 11.53 -3.06 -1.91
C SER A 162 12.52 -3.21 -3.06
N LEU A 163 11.99 -3.20 -4.29
CA LEU A 163 12.83 -3.17 -5.50
C LEU A 163 13.61 -1.85 -5.62
N ASP A 164 13.09 -0.74 -5.08
CA ASP A 164 13.79 0.54 -5.09
C ASP A 164 15.04 0.50 -4.22
N VAL A 165 14.92 -0.09 -3.02
CA VAL A 165 16.06 -0.36 -2.12
C VAL A 165 17.06 -1.26 -2.82
N LEU A 166 16.60 -2.36 -3.43
CA LEU A 166 17.48 -3.25 -4.18
C LEU A 166 18.23 -2.55 -5.32
N ASN A 167 17.53 -1.70 -6.07
CA ASN A 167 18.07 -0.97 -7.23
C ASN A 167 19.09 0.10 -6.82
N SER A 168 18.95 0.72 -5.64
CA SER A 168 19.95 1.66 -5.13
C SER A 168 21.30 1.01 -4.83
N TYR A 169 21.31 -0.30 -4.53
CA TYR A 169 22.53 -1.03 -4.17
C TYR A 169 23.11 -1.88 -5.29
N LEU A 170 22.28 -2.57 -6.07
CA LEU A 170 22.73 -3.49 -7.13
C LEU A 170 23.29 -2.78 -8.38
N GLY A 171 23.01 -1.48 -8.52
CA GLY A 171 23.41 -0.69 -9.68
C GLY A 171 22.63 -1.00 -10.97
N LYS A 172 22.92 -0.22 -12.03
CA LYS A 172 22.17 -0.26 -13.30
C LYS A 172 22.89 -0.96 -14.45
N THR A 173 24.16 -1.33 -14.26
CA THR A 173 25.05 -1.87 -15.31
C THR A 173 25.97 -2.94 -14.75
N GLY A 174 26.49 -3.82 -15.61
CA GLY A 174 27.34 -4.95 -15.20
C GLY A 174 26.56 -6.24 -14.92
N ASN A 175 27.27 -7.36 -14.84
CA ASN A 175 26.65 -8.67 -14.57
C ASN A 175 26.13 -8.71 -13.15
N ARG A 176 24.82 -8.93 -13.00
CA ARG A 176 24.14 -8.92 -11.72
C ARG A 176 22.92 -9.83 -11.74
N THR A 177 22.62 -10.42 -10.59
CA THR A 177 21.48 -11.32 -10.41
C THR A 177 20.55 -10.77 -9.34
N VAL A 178 19.25 -10.80 -9.60
CA VAL A 178 18.19 -10.59 -8.62
C VAL A 178 17.53 -11.94 -8.32
N PHE A 179 17.57 -12.37 -7.07
CA PHE A 179 16.76 -13.48 -6.59
C PHE A 179 15.37 -12.98 -6.22
N ASN A 180 14.34 -13.51 -6.90
CA ASN A 180 12.94 -13.37 -6.50
C ASN A 180 12.60 -14.57 -5.60
N ILE A 181 12.46 -14.32 -4.30
CA ILE A 181 12.37 -15.38 -3.29
C ILE A 181 10.93 -15.47 -2.80
N ILE A 182 10.27 -16.59 -3.10
CA ILE A 182 8.97 -16.96 -2.51
C ILE A 182 9.27 -17.73 -1.23
N CYS A 183 8.81 -17.21 -0.08
CA CYS A 183 9.03 -17.84 1.21
C CYS A 183 7.94 -17.43 2.23
N ASP A 184 7.83 -18.20 3.31
CA ASP A 184 6.95 -17.94 4.45
C ASP A 184 7.73 -17.78 5.78
N SER A 185 9.05 -18.02 5.75
CA SER A 185 9.86 -18.07 6.97
C SER A 185 10.61 -16.77 7.29
N ALA A 186 10.62 -15.80 6.37
CA ALA A 186 11.36 -14.55 6.53
C ALA A 186 10.75 -13.66 7.63
N LYS A 187 11.62 -12.98 8.37
CA LYS A 187 11.27 -12.08 9.48
C LYS A 187 11.56 -10.64 9.11
N ASN A 188 10.59 -9.75 9.30
CA ASN A 188 10.83 -8.32 9.14
C ASN A 188 11.65 -7.81 10.32
N ILE A 189 12.88 -7.35 10.06
CA ILE A 189 13.77 -6.83 11.10
C ILE A 189 13.99 -5.31 10.98
N SER A 190 13.28 -4.63 10.08
CA SER A 190 13.46 -3.19 9.82
C SER A 190 13.35 -2.30 11.07
N GLN A 191 12.54 -2.69 12.06
CA GLN A 191 12.38 -1.94 13.32
C GLN A 191 13.50 -2.21 14.34
N HIS A 192 14.35 -3.20 14.09
CA HIS A 192 15.40 -3.66 14.99
C HIS A 192 16.78 -3.68 14.31
N SER A 193 16.85 -3.25 13.05
CA SER A 193 18.07 -3.12 12.25
C SER A 193 18.72 -1.75 12.51
N SER A 194 20.05 -1.70 12.45
CA SER A 194 20.81 -0.43 12.46
C SER A 194 20.47 0.47 11.26
N TYR A 195 19.83 -0.07 10.22
CA TYR A 195 19.50 0.63 8.99
C TYR A 195 18.02 0.45 8.62
N ALA A 196 17.13 1.11 9.37
CA ALA A 196 15.68 0.99 9.19
C ALA A 196 15.18 1.30 7.77
N SER A 197 15.90 2.13 6.99
CA SER A 197 15.57 2.49 5.60
C SER A 197 15.68 1.33 4.61
N GLU A 198 16.38 0.24 4.96
CA GLU A 198 16.59 -0.91 4.07
C GLU A 198 15.34 -1.80 3.93
N ASN A 199 14.31 -1.61 4.76
CA ASN A 199 13.15 -2.51 4.84
C ASN A 199 13.58 -3.99 4.87
N GLU A 200 14.57 -4.27 5.72
CA GLU A 200 15.29 -5.54 5.74
C GLU A 200 14.41 -6.68 6.26
N PHE A 201 14.39 -7.78 5.50
CA PHE A 201 13.82 -9.06 5.87
C PHE A 201 14.96 -10.07 6.02
N LEU A 202 14.92 -10.88 7.07
CA LEU A 202 15.94 -11.88 7.32
C LEU A 202 15.36 -13.29 7.23
N LEU A 203 15.97 -14.14 6.40
CA LEU A 203 15.72 -15.58 6.39
C LEU A 203 16.64 -16.27 7.40
N TYR A 204 16.09 -17.28 8.08
CA TYR A 204 16.89 -18.17 8.93
C TYR A 204 17.97 -18.91 8.12
N PRO A 205 19.04 -19.39 8.78
CA PRO A 205 20.02 -20.26 8.17
C PRO A 205 19.42 -21.65 7.88
N ALA A 206 20.15 -22.41 7.07
CA ALA A 206 19.83 -23.79 6.70
C ALA A 206 18.43 -23.96 6.07
N ARG A 207 18.02 -23.01 5.22
CA ARG A 207 16.77 -23.07 4.47
C ARG A 207 17.00 -23.69 3.09
N GLN A 208 16.07 -24.55 2.68
CA GLN A 208 16.13 -25.23 1.40
C GLN A 208 15.27 -24.51 0.37
N PHE A 209 15.80 -24.37 -0.84
CA PHE A 209 15.14 -23.69 -1.94
C PHE A 209 15.20 -24.53 -3.22
N GLN A 210 14.25 -24.29 -4.11
CA GLN A 210 14.26 -24.78 -5.49
C GLN A 210 14.25 -23.61 -6.46
N VAL A 211 15.07 -23.68 -7.52
CA VAL A 211 14.99 -22.72 -8.63
C VAL A 211 13.76 -23.02 -9.48
N ILE A 212 12.84 -22.06 -9.55
CA ILE A 212 11.56 -22.17 -10.26
C ILE A 212 11.69 -21.69 -11.70
N SER A 213 12.33 -20.54 -11.90
CA SER A 213 12.49 -19.94 -13.21
C SER A 213 13.73 -19.06 -13.27
N SER A 214 14.20 -18.78 -14.49
CA SER A 214 15.27 -17.82 -14.75
C SER A 214 14.89 -16.95 -15.94
N PHE A 215 15.18 -15.66 -15.85
CA PHE A 215 14.87 -14.66 -16.87
C PHE A 215 16.08 -13.76 -17.13
N ASP A 216 16.37 -13.52 -18.40
CA ASP A 216 17.39 -12.54 -18.81
C ASP A 216 16.73 -11.18 -19.05
N GLY A 217 17.01 -10.22 -18.16
CA GLY A 217 16.48 -8.86 -18.24
C GLY A 217 17.26 -7.95 -19.17
N GLY A 218 18.33 -8.43 -19.82
CA GLY A 218 19.21 -7.64 -20.66
C GLY A 218 20.15 -6.73 -19.85
N ASN A 219 21.15 -6.15 -20.53
CA ASN A 219 22.16 -5.27 -19.93
C ASN A 219 22.89 -5.90 -18.72
N GLY A 220 23.13 -7.21 -18.77
CA GLY A 220 23.79 -7.98 -17.70
C GLY A 220 22.92 -8.25 -16.46
N LEU A 221 21.61 -7.96 -16.49
CA LEU A 221 20.69 -8.30 -15.40
C LEU A 221 20.06 -9.67 -15.64
N HIS A 222 20.17 -10.55 -14.64
CA HIS A 222 19.47 -11.83 -14.59
C HIS A 222 18.54 -11.87 -13.39
N ILE A 223 17.36 -12.46 -13.56
CA ILE A 223 16.39 -12.68 -12.49
C ILE A 223 16.25 -14.18 -12.30
N ILE A 224 16.47 -14.66 -11.09
CA ILE A 224 16.31 -16.07 -10.73
C ILE A 224 15.21 -16.16 -9.70
N GLN A 225 14.13 -16.85 -10.03
CA GLN A 225 13.04 -17.09 -9.10
C GLN A 225 13.32 -18.37 -8.32
N ILE A 226 13.26 -18.29 -7.00
CA ILE A 226 13.42 -19.42 -6.09
C ILE A 226 12.24 -19.49 -5.14
N GLU A 227 11.90 -20.71 -4.71
CA GLU A 227 10.84 -20.97 -3.74
C GLU A 227 11.41 -21.77 -2.57
N GLU A 228 11.10 -21.35 -1.34
CA GLU A 228 11.42 -22.09 -0.13
C GLU A 228 10.65 -23.41 -0.14
N ILE A 229 11.37 -24.52 0.03
CA ILE A 229 10.80 -25.86 0.12
C ILE A 229 11.13 -26.46 1.48
N GLN A 230 10.26 -27.32 1.99
CA GLN A 230 10.50 -28.00 3.26
C GLN A 230 11.47 -29.17 3.05
N PRO A 231 12.61 -29.22 3.77
CA PRO A 231 13.48 -30.39 3.76
C PRO A 231 12.82 -31.59 4.45
N PRO A 232 13.24 -32.82 4.13
CA PRO A 232 12.69 -34.03 4.75
C PRO A 232 12.95 -34.13 6.27
N PHE A 233 13.87 -33.32 6.79
CA PHE A 233 14.18 -33.20 8.21
C PHE A 233 14.57 -31.75 8.52
N HIS A 234 14.29 -31.30 9.75
CA HIS A 234 14.67 -29.95 10.19
C HIS A 234 16.20 -29.81 10.21
N LEU A 235 16.72 -28.87 9.42
CA LEU A 235 18.16 -28.58 9.36
C LEU A 235 18.62 -27.61 10.45
N ILE A 236 17.67 -26.91 11.07
CA ILE A 236 17.87 -26.09 12.27
C ILE A 236 16.58 -26.10 13.11
N PRO A 237 16.65 -26.33 14.44
CA PRO A 237 15.51 -26.18 15.32
C PRO A 237 15.19 -24.70 15.53
N ILE A 238 13.93 -24.32 15.39
CA ILE A 238 13.47 -22.96 15.70
C ILE A 238 12.73 -23.06 17.03
N PRO A 239 13.26 -22.45 18.11
CA PRO A 239 12.58 -22.44 19.39
C PRO A 239 11.17 -21.86 19.22
N LYS A 240 10.17 -22.54 19.77
CA LYS A 240 8.85 -21.93 19.91
C LYS A 240 8.99 -20.84 20.99
N ALA A 241 8.56 -19.63 20.68
CA ALA A 241 8.44 -18.61 21.71
C ALA A 241 7.38 -19.08 22.71
N ASP A 242 7.80 -19.67 23.82
CA ASP A 242 6.93 -19.86 24.97
C ASP A 242 6.45 -18.46 25.40
N SER A 243 5.14 -18.30 25.55
CA SER A 243 4.55 -17.08 26.12
C SER A 243 5.21 -16.81 27.48
N PRO A 244 5.74 -15.60 27.73
CA PRO A 244 6.60 -15.35 28.88
C PRO A 244 5.82 -15.55 30.19
N THR A 245 6.29 -16.51 31.00
CA THR A 245 5.93 -16.59 32.41
C THR A 245 6.64 -15.42 33.12
N PRO A 246 5.95 -14.56 33.89
CA PRO A 246 6.61 -13.44 34.55
C PRO A 246 7.56 -13.95 35.63
N THR A 247 8.86 -13.71 35.45
CA THR A 247 9.85 -13.87 36.51
C THR A 247 9.75 -12.66 37.42
N ILE A 248 9.18 -12.84 38.61
CA ILE A 248 9.12 -11.80 39.64
C ILE A 248 10.54 -11.57 40.16
N VAL A 249 11.13 -10.42 39.79
CA VAL A 249 12.31 -9.88 40.48
C VAL A 249 11.81 -9.27 41.78
N PHE A 250 12.12 -9.91 42.91
CA PHE A 250 11.94 -9.32 44.22
C PHE A 250 12.95 -8.19 44.41
N CYS A 251 12.48 -6.94 44.36
CA CYS A 251 13.19 -5.83 45.00
C CYS A 251 13.10 -6.03 46.52
N SER A 252 14.21 -6.44 47.13
CA SER A 252 14.40 -6.48 48.57
C SER A 252 14.46 -5.05 49.13
N THR A 253 13.41 -4.63 49.83
CA THR A 253 13.45 -3.49 50.75
C THR A 253 14.03 -3.97 52.09
N ASN A 254 15.19 -3.43 52.46
CA ASN A 254 15.73 -3.53 53.81
C ASN A 254 15.31 -2.30 54.61
N SER A 255 14.44 -2.48 55.61
CA SER A 255 14.55 -1.78 56.89
C SER A 255 13.65 -2.41 57.96
N ASN A 256 14.28 -3.30 58.73
CA ASN A 256 14.18 -3.55 60.17
C ASN A 256 12.93 -4.19 60.85
N PRO A 257 13.18 -4.92 61.97
CA PRO A 257 12.34 -6.00 62.46
C PRO A 257 11.69 -5.69 63.82
N ALA A 258 10.54 -6.31 64.11
CA ALA A 258 10.17 -6.74 65.48
C ALA A 258 8.86 -7.55 65.48
N ALA A 259 8.87 -8.58 66.34
CA ALA A 259 7.74 -9.35 66.88
C ALA A 259 7.13 -10.46 66.01
N SER A 260 7.60 -11.68 66.29
CA SER A 260 6.93 -12.97 66.03
C SER A 260 6.19 -13.45 67.31
N PRO A 261 5.49 -14.60 67.31
CA PRO A 261 4.09 -14.83 66.90
C PRO A 261 3.23 -15.32 68.10
N PRO A 262 2.00 -15.87 67.92
CA PRO A 262 1.94 -17.34 67.91
C PRO A 262 0.84 -17.99 67.05
N ASN A 263 1.23 -19.16 66.52
CA ASN A 263 0.49 -20.43 66.40
C ASN A 263 -0.99 -20.45 65.99
N SER A 264 -1.30 -21.12 64.88
CA SER A 264 -1.57 -22.57 64.91
C SER A 264 -2.13 -23.12 63.58
N SER A 265 -1.65 -24.32 63.26
CA SER A 265 -2.31 -25.44 62.56
C SER A 265 -3.00 -25.23 61.20
N TYR A 266 -2.40 -25.88 60.19
CA TYR A 266 -3.02 -26.61 59.08
C TYR A 266 -4.55 -26.79 59.15
N THR A 267 -5.26 -26.35 58.10
CA THR A 267 -6.35 -27.13 57.52
C THR A 267 -6.59 -26.77 56.06
N SER A 268 -6.63 -27.81 55.22
CA SER A 268 -7.29 -27.80 53.92
C SER A 268 -8.75 -27.35 54.05
N CYS A 269 -9.21 -26.41 53.23
CA CYS A 269 -10.63 -26.16 52.99
C CYS A 269 -10.77 -25.71 51.53
N ILE A 270 -11.25 -26.58 50.64
CA ILE A 270 -12.67 -26.69 50.27
C ILE A 270 -13.14 -25.40 49.58
N LEU A 271 -13.37 -25.52 48.27
CA LEU A 271 -14.12 -24.57 47.45
C LEU A 271 -15.45 -24.23 48.15
N PRO A 272 -15.73 -22.96 48.50
CA PRO A 272 -17.07 -22.57 48.89
C PRO A 272 -17.95 -22.54 47.63
N GLY A 273 -19.02 -23.33 47.67
CA GLY A 273 -20.05 -23.32 46.64
C GLY A 273 -20.82 -21.99 46.60
N ASN A 274 -21.22 -21.65 45.38
CA ASN A 274 -22.38 -20.86 44.97
C ASN A 274 -22.59 -19.46 45.60
N ARG A 275 -22.35 -18.45 44.76
CA ARG A 275 -23.39 -17.51 44.28
C ARG A 275 -22.91 -16.91 42.96
N TYR A 276 -23.09 -17.65 41.86
CA TYR A 276 -23.18 -17.01 40.55
C TYR A 276 -24.54 -16.32 40.51
N ASN A 277 -24.54 -14.99 40.53
CA ASN A 277 -25.74 -14.22 40.25
C ASN A 277 -26.29 -14.67 38.89
N SER A 278 -27.52 -15.14 38.89
CA SER A 278 -28.31 -15.58 37.73
C SER A 278 -28.66 -14.46 36.73
N ASP A 279 -27.94 -13.33 36.78
CA ASP A 279 -28.13 -12.14 35.97
C ASP A 279 -26.95 -11.83 35.01
N GLU A 280 -25.86 -12.62 34.99
CA GLU A 280 -24.87 -12.64 33.88
C GLU A 280 -25.44 -13.35 32.62
N ARG A 281 -26.62 -12.93 32.17
CA ARG A 281 -27.23 -13.43 30.93
C ARG A 281 -26.42 -12.94 29.73
N SER A 282 -25.67 -13.89 29.16
CA SER A 282 -25.02 -13.90 27.85
C SER A 282 -24.14 -12.69 27.52
N LEU A 283 -22.88 -12.72 27.96
CA LEU A 283 -21.83 -11.91 27.32
C LEU A 283 -21.93 -12.05 25.79
N PRO A 284 -21.81 -10.95 25.03
CA PRO A 284 -22.07 -10.94 23.60
C PRO A 284 -21.18 -11.93 22.86
N VAL A 285 -21.77 -12.65 21.91
CA VAL A 285 -21.05 -13.55 21.00
C VAL A 285 -20.97 -12.86 19.64
N THR A 286 -19.76 -12.69 19.12
CA THR A 286 -19.52 -12.02 17.84
C THR A 286 -19.01 -13.02 16.83
N ASN A 287 -19.61 -13.04 15.63
CA ASN A 287 -19.01 -13.74 14.50
C ASN A 287 -17.99 -12.80 13.83
N ARG A 288 -16.87 -13.36 13.38
CA ARG A 288 -15.84 -12.59 12.67
C ARG A 288 -15.32 -13.41 11.50
N THR A 289 -15.40 -12.86 10.29
CA THR A 289 -14.85 -13.52 9.09
C THR A 289 -13.35 -13.81 9.27
N ALA A 290 -12.92 -15.03 8.96
CA ALA A 290 -11.54 -15.49 9.14
C ALA A 290 -10.67 -15.09 7.93
N ILE A 291 -10.19 -13.86 7.93
CA ILE A 291 -9.21 -13.39 6.94
C ILE A 291 -7.82 -13.99 7.20
N ASP A 292 -7.46 -14.11 8.47
CA ASP A 292 -6.32 -14.91 8.94
C ASP A 292 -6.83 -16.28 9.40
N SER A 293 -6.29 -17.37 8.84
CA SER A 293 -6.66 -18.74 9.21
C SER A 293 -5.77 -19.34 10.31
N SER A 294 -4.83 -18.57 10.88
CA SER A 294 -3.91 -19.05 11.93
C SER A 294 -4.60 -19.29 13.28
N GLY A 295 -5.77 -18.69 13.50
CA GLY A 295 -6.52 -18.83 14.75
C GLY A 295 -7.19 -20.20 14.89
N CYS A 296 -7.23 -20.68 16.12
CA CYS A 296 -7.96 -21.88 16.52
C CYS A 296 -8.77 -21.63 17.81
N ILE A 297 -9.65 -22.57 18.17
CA ILE A 297 -10.38 -22.50 19.44
C ILE A 297 -9.39 -22.38 20.60
N GLY A 298 -9.57 -21.34 21.44
CA GLY A 298 -8.68 -20.98 22.54
C GLY A 298 -7.65 -19.90 22.20
N SER A 299 -7.55 -19.50 20.94
CA SER A 299 -6.72 -18.35 20.53
C SER A 299 -7.28 -17.05 21.08
N LEU A 300 -6.40 -16.14 21.45
CA LEU A 300 -6.75 -14.81 21.93
C LEU A 300 -6.89 -13.84 20.77
N TYR A 301 -7.67 -12.77 20.95
CA TYR A 301 -8.03 -11.86 19.87
C TYR A 301 -8.03 -10.39 20.33
N ASP A 302 -7.32 -9.54 19.59
CA ASP A 302 -7.35 -8.08 19.69
C ASP A 302 -8.35 -7.53 18.66
N ALA A 303 -9.53 -7.13 19.12
CA ALA A 303 -10.57 -6.53 18.30
C ALA A 303 -10.30 -5.04 17.98
N TYR A 304 -9.35 -4.39 18.65
CA TYR A 304 -8.94 -3.03 18.28
C TYR A 304 -8.30 -3.03 16.90
N LYS A 305 -7.47 -4.03 16.61
CA LYS A 305 -6.69 -4.17 15.36
C LYS A 305 -7.09 -5.35 14.46
N ASP A 306 -7.98 -6.22 14.94
CA ASP A 306 -8.32 -7.53 14.33
C ASP A 306 -7.11 -8.47 14.22
N LEU A 307 -6.33 -8.60 15.30
CA LEU A 307 -5.18 -9.50 15.39
C LEU A 307 -5.50 -10.75 16.22
N ILE A 308 -4.94 -11.89 15.79
CA ILE A 308 -5.00 -13.16 16.53
C ILE A 308 -3.68 -13.36 17.25
N PHE A 309 -3.75 -13.71 18.54
CA PHE A 309 -2.61 -14.22 19.30
C PHE A 309 -2.75 -15.73 19.49
N GLY A 310 -1.61 -16.41 19.60
CA GLY A 310 -1.55 -17.87 19.70
C GLY A 310 -2.45 -18.47 20.79
N PRO A 311 -2.81 -19.77 20.66
CA PRO A 311 -3.68 -20.42 21.62
C PRO A 311 -3.06 -20.44 23.01
N ILE A 312 -3.91 -20.25 24.02
CA ILE A 312 -3.50 -20.50 25.39
C ILE A 312 -3.42 -22.03 25.60
N ASN A 313 -2.41 -22.48 26.33
CA ASN A 313 -2.26 -23.88 26.74
C ASN A 313 -3.34 -24.26 27.76
N PHE A 314 -4.48 -24.77 27.29
CA PHE A 314 -5.48 -25.44 28.13
C PHE A 314 -6.24 -26.54 27.39
N SER A 315 -6.74 -27.52 28.15
CA SER A 315 -7.61 -28.57 27.63
C SER A 315 -9.07 -28.09 27.64
N MET A 316 -9.54 -27.55 26.51
CA MET A 316 -10.96 -27.23 26.28
C MET A 316 -11.81 -28.51 26.21
N LYS A 317 -12.20 -29.05 27.37
CA LYS A 317 -13.13 -30.19 27.48
C LYS A 317 -14.54 -29.74 27.07
N GLY A 318 -15.28 -30.60 26.37
CA GLY A 318 -16.67 -30.32 25.98
C GLY A 318 -16.83 -29.59 24.63
N LYS A 319 -15.91 -29.80 23.68
CA LYS A 319 -16.10 -29.37 22.30
C LYS A 319 -17.33 -30.04 21.71
N GLN A 320 -18.27 -29.23 21.24
CA GLN A 320 -19.38 -29.68 20.41
C GLN A 320 -18.99 -29.49 18.95
N CYS A 321 -19.19 -30.53 18.16
CA CYS A 321 -18.94 -30.52 16.73
C CYS A 321 -20.27 -30.78 16.04
N GLN A 322 -20.69 -29.86 15.18
CA GLN A 322 -21.88 -30.01 14.36
C GLN A 322 -21.48 -29.99 12.89
N GLU A 323 -21.88 -31.02 12.17
CA GLU A 323 -21.79 -31.04 10.71
C GLU A 323 -23.11 -30.57 10.12
N PHE A 324 -23.04 -29.73 9.08
CA PHE A 324 -24.19 -29.24 8.33
C PHE A 324 -23.78 -28.90 6.91
N LYS A 325 -24.72 -28.53 6.05
CA LYS A 325 -24.40 -28.03 4.70
C LYS A 325 -25.13 -26.71 4.51
N SER A 326 -24.39 -25.62 4.47
CA SER A 326 -24.92 -24.31 4.12
C SER A 326 -24.20 -23.79 2.89
N LYS A 327 -24.96 -23.38 1.87
CA LYS A 327 -24.45 -22.89 0.59
C LYS A 327 -24.99 -21.50 0.34
N LYS A 328 -24.13 -20.58 -0.10
CA LYS A 328 -24.49 -19.23 -0.55
C LYS A 328 -23.76 -18.94 -1.85
N CYS A 329 -24.47 -18.42 -2.84
CA CYS A 329 -23.89 -18.05 -4.12
C CYS A 329 -24.54 -16.77 -4.64
N MET A 330 -23.73 -15.78 -4.98
CA MET A 330 -24.18 -14.44 -5.39
C MET A 330 -23.44 -13.99 -6.64
N ILE A 331 -24.16 -13.32 -7.54
CA ILE A 331 -23.59 -12.60 -8.67
C ILE A 331 -23.85 -11.12 -8.41
N ILE A 332 -22.79 -10.32 -8.38
CA ILE A 332 -22.83 -8.91 -8.04
C ILE A 332 -22.34 -8.11 -9.24
N ASN A 333 -23.10 -7.09 -9.65
CA ASN A 333 -22.72 -6.19 -10.74
C ASN A 333 -21.79 -5.08 -10.22
N GLY A 334 -20.68 -4.84 -10.92
CA GLY A 334 -19.70 -3.83 -10.54
C GLY A 334 -20.28 -2.41 -10.48
N ASN A 335 -21.24 -2.07 -11.34
CA ASN A 335 -21.86 -0.74 -11.33
C ASN A 335 -22.57 -0.39 -10.01
N ARG A 336 -23.08 -1.38 -9.27
CA ARG A 336 -23.76 -1.18 -7.98
C ARG A 336 -22.80 -0.88 -6.84
N TYR A 337 -21.52 -1.22 -6.99
CA TYR A 337 -20.52 -1.14 -5.92
C TYR A 337 -19.26 -0.38 -6.34
N GLN A 338 -19.35 0.46 -7.38
CA GLN A 338 -18.22 1.23 -7.90
C GLN A 338 -17.51 2.09 -6.83
N LYS A 339 -18.24 2.48 -5.79
CA LYS A 339 -17.73 3.29 -4.66
C LYS A 339 -17.77 2.54 -3.32
N GLU A 340 -18.25 1.31 -3.29
CA GLU A 340 -18.48 0.57 -2.05
C GLU A 340 -17.44 -0.54 -1.86
N ASN A 341 -17.17 -0.85 -0.59
CA ASN A 341 -16.34 -2.00 -0.27
C ASN A 341 -17.08 -3.29 -0.67
N ILE A 342 -16.55 -4.02 -1.66
CA ILE A 342 -17.15 -5.28 -2.14
C ILE A 342 -17.32 -6.32 -1.03
N LEU A 343 -16.49 -6.28 0.03
CA LEU A 343 -16.62 -7.16 1.19
C LEU A 343 -17.93 -6.90 1.96
N LYS A 344 -18.49 -5.69 1.88
CA LYS A 344 -19.82 -5.37 2.44
C LYS A 344 -20.92 -6.19 1.78
N ALA A 345 -20.84 -6.35 0.45
CA ALA A 345 -21.86 -7.05 -0.34
C ALA A 345 -21.95 -8.55 -0.03
N ILE A 346 -20.84 -9.16 0.41
CA ILE A 346 -20.80 -10.58 0.78
C ILE A 346 -21.08 -10.81 2.28
N GLY A 347 -21.15 -9.74 3.07
CA GLY A 347 -21.52 -9.78 4.49
C GLY A 347 -20.33 -9.75 5.46
N VAL A 348 -19.16 -9.26 5.05
CA VAL A 348 -18.04 -9.03 5.97
C VAL A 348 -18.39 -7.88 6.92
N GLU A 349 -18.11 -8.08 8.20
CA GLU A 349 -18.51 -7.21 9.29
C GLU A 349 -17.89 -5.81 9.18
N ASN A 350 -18.64 -4.77 9.58
CA ASN A 350 -18.24 -3.36 9.45
C ASN A 350 -16.86 -3.08 10.08
N GLU A 351 -16.62 -3.62 11.28
CA GLU A 351 -15.37 -3.38 12.00
C GLU A 351 -14.17 -3.99 11.29
N LEU A 352 -14.33 -5.21 10.76
CA LEU A 352 -13.27 -5.89 10.02
C LEU A 352 -12.98 -5.18 8.69
N ARG A 353 -14.03 -4.78 7.96
CA ARG A 353 -13.87 -4.00 6.73
C ARG A 353 -13.12 -2.69 6.99
N LEU A 354 -13.42 -2.01 8.09
CA LEU A 354 -12.71 -0.81 8.49
C LEU A 354 -11.24 -1.11 8.84
N SER A 355 -10.95 -2.15 9.61
CA SER A 355 -9.58 -2.56 9.95
C SER A 355 -8.74 -2.88 8.72
N LEU A 356 -9.31 -3.58 7.74
CA LEU A 356 -8.67 -3.88 6.45
C LEU A 356 -8.46 -2.61 5.61
N SER A 357 -9.43 -1.70 5.64
CA SER A 357 -9.35 -0.41 4.94
C SER A 357 -8.30 0.50 5.57
N LEU A 358 -8.05 0.40 6.87
CA LEU A 358 -7.03 1.16 7.61
C LEU A 358 -5.66 0.47 7.68
N ASN A 359 -5.48 -0.71 7.05
CA ASN A 359 -4.26 -1.51 7.15
C ASN A 359 -3.87 -1.92 8.59
N LEU A 360 -4.83 -1.97 9.52
CA LEU A 360 -4.58 -2.51 10.87
C LEU A 360 -4.23 -4.01 10.84
N ARG A 361 -4.71 -4.69 9.79
CA ARG A 361 -4.43 -6.10 9.49
C ARG A 361 -4.07 -6.28 8.02
N GLY A 362 -3.19 -7.26 7.76
CA GLY A 362 -2.84 -7.68 6.41
C GLY A 362 -4.04 -8.23 5.64
N LYS A 363 -4.16 -7.85 4.36
CA LYS A 363 -5.19 -8.32 3.44
C LYS A 363 -4.73 -9.66 2.85
N THR A 364 -5.35 -10.75 3.28
CA THR A 364 -5.06 -12.11 2.82
C THR A 364 -6.35 -12.83 2.42
N GLY A 365 -6.26 -13.86 1.59
CA GLY A 365 -7.43 -14.63 1.17
C GLY A 365 -8.47 -13.77 0.45
N LEU A 366 -9.70 -13.74 0.96
CA LEU A 366 -10.77 -12.92 0.36
C LEU A 366 -10.48 -11.41 0.43
N ALA A 367 -9.78 -10.94 1.47
CA ALA A 367 -9.51 -9.52 1.66
C ALA A 367 -8.52 -8.94 0.63
N GLU A 368 -7.75 -9.79 -0.07
CA GLU A 368 -6.86 -9.38 -1.15
C GLU A 368 -7.60 -8.70 -2.31
N ILE A 369 -8.91 -8.93 -2.44
CA ILE A 369 -9.77 -8.24 -3.41
C ILE A 369 -9.73 -6.72 -3.26
N LEU A 370 -9.44 -6.20 -2.07
CA LEU A 370 -9.28 -4.76 -1.82
C LEU A 370 -8.06 -4.17 -2.54
N ASN A 371 -7.16 -5.00 -3.04
CA ASN A 371 -6.01 -4.59 -3.86
C ASN A 371 -6.25 -4.84 -5.36
N TYR A 372 -7.49 -5.12 -5.78
CA TYR A 372 -7.82 -5.25 -7.21
C TYR A 372 -7.66 -3.91 -7.91
N SER A 373 -6.79 -3.87 -8.93
CA SER A 373 -6.32 -2.63 -9.56
C SER A 373 -7.13 -2.19 -10.79
N ASN A 374 -7.95 -3.08 -11.36
CA ASN A 374 -8.71 -2.72 -12.55
C ASN A 374 -9.98 -1.93 -12.16
N PRO A 375 -10.46 -1.04 -13.05
CA PRO A 375 -11.69 -0.29 -12.81
C PRO A 375 -12.88 -1.24 -12.59
N ILE A 376 -13.63 -0.98 -11.53
CA ILE A 376 -14.91 -1.63 -11.27
C ILE A 376 -15.99 -0.80 -11.96
N ASN A 377 -16.69 -1.38 -12.93
CA ASN A 377 -17.70 -0.69 -13.74
C ASN A 377 -18.82 -1.66 -14.19
N GLU A 378 -19.65 -1.25 -15.13
CA GLU A 378 -20.74 -2.05 -15.72
C GLU A 378 -20.26 -3.34 -16.41
N TYR A 379 -18.96 -3.43 -16.73
CA TYR A 379 -18.31 -4.61 -17.33
C TYR A 379 -17.60 -5.49 -16.28
N THR A 380 -17.82 -5.25 -14.99
CA THR A 380 -17.28 -6.11 -13.92
C THR A 380 -18.40 -6.94 -13.30
N ARG A 381 -18.14 -8.23 -13.05
CA ARG A 381 -19.00 -9.10 -12.23
C ARG A 381 -18.19 -9.70 -11.10
N PHE A 382 -18.78 -9.78 -9.91
CA PHE A 382 -18.24 -10.57 -8.82
C PHE A 382 -19.10 -11.81 -8.64
N PHE A 383 -18.48 -12.98 -8.71
CA PHE A 383 -19.11 -14.26 -8.46
C PHE A 383 -18.63 -14.77 -7.10
N TYR A 384 -19.48 -14.66 -6.08
CA TYR A 384 -19.18 -15.09 -4.73
C TYR A 384 -19.83 -16.45 -4.46
N TYR A 385 -19.08 -17.35 -3.83
CA TYR A 385 -19.59 -18.63 -3.36
C TYR A 385 -19.04 -18.94 -1.97
N SER A 386 -19.90 -19.46 -1.10
CA SER A 386 -19.56 -19.91 0.25
C SER A 386 -20.25 -21.23 0.52
N TYR A 387 -19.48 -22.20 1.01
CA TYR A 387 -19.96 -23.50 1.46
C TYR A 387 -19.42 -23.77 2.87
N LEU A 388 -20.30 -23.81 3.85
CA LEU A 388 -19.99 -24.19 5.22
C LEU A 388 -20.40 -25.64 5.46
N ASN A 389 -19.50 -26.42 6.03
CA ASN A 389 -19.72 -27.85 6.27
C ASN A 389 -19.71 -28.26 7.75
N ARG A 390 -19.09 -27.44 8.60
CA ARG A 390 -18.83 -27.83 9.99
C ARG A 390 -18.64 -26.61 10.88
N GLU A 391 -19.12 -26.75 12.11
CA GLU A 391 -18.92 -25.80 13.19
C GLU A 391 -18.42 -26.55 14.41
N GLU A 392 -17.35 -26.04 15.01
CA GLU A 392 -16.85 -26.50 16.29
C GLU A 392 -16.99 -25.36 17.30
N LYS A 393 -17.57 -25.65 18.46
CA LYS A 393 -17.70 -24.69 19.58
C LYS A 393 -17.38 -25.32 20.91
N VAL A 394 -16.91 -24.49 21.84
CA VAL A 394 -16.82 -24.83 23.25
C VAL A 394 -18.19 -24.69 23.90
N ALA A 395 -18.52 -25.55 24.86
CA ALA A 395 -19.73 -25.40 25.66
C ALA A 395 -19.79 -24.04 26.39
N ASP A 396 -20.99 -23.49 26.56
CA ASP A 396 -21.19 -22.12 27.06
C ASP A 396 -20.79 -21.90 28.54
N ASN A 397 -20.39 -22.94 29.27
CA ASN A 397 -20.01 -22.86 30.67
C ASN A 397 -18.47 -22.90 30.85
N PRO A 398 -17.80 -21.76 31.12
CA PRO A 398 -16.35 -21.69 31.23
C PRO A 398 -15.77 -22.44 32.45
N ILE A 399 -16.59 -22.71 33.49
CA ILE A 399 -16.16 -23.31 34.77
C ILE A 399 -15.76 -24.80 34.60
N LYS A 400 -16.19 -25.46 33.52
CA LYS A 400 -15.81 -26.86 33.20
C LYS A 400 -14.55 -26.98 32.34
N ILE A 401 -13.93 -25.86 31.96
CA ILE A 401 -12.65 -25.84 31.24
C ILE A 401 -11.55 -26.06 32.29
N ALA A 402 -10.94 -27.25 32.27
CA ALA A 402 -9.92 -27.61 33.25
C ALA A 402 -8.67 -26.74 33.05
N TYR A 403 -8.45 -25.79 33.95
CA TYR A 403 -7.15 -25.15 34.12
C TYR A 403 -6.17 -26.21 34.62
N SER A 404 -5.27 -26.69 33.77
CA SER A 404 -4.19 -27.58 34.22
C SER A 404 -3.17 -26.82 35.07
N ASP A 405 -3.03 -25.51 34.84
CA ASP A 405 -2.04 -24.64 35.46
C ASP A 405 -2.63 -23.27 35.82
N LYS A 406 -1.98 -22.54 36.73
CA LYS A 406 -2.40 -21.19 37.15
C LYS A 406 -2.59 -20.28 35.92
N PRO A 407 -3.72 -19.58 35.77
CA PRO A 407 -3.98 -18.72 34.62
C PRO A 407 -2.87 -17.66 34.47
N THR A 408 -2.11 -17.72 33.37
CA THR A 408 -1.21 -16.64 32.96
C THR A 408 -2.05 -15.43 32.55
N LYS A 409 -1.67 -14.23 32.99
CA LYS A 409 -2.27 -12.96 32.59
C LYS A 409 -2.28 -12.87 31.04
N PRO A 410 -3.44 -12.63 30.39
CA PRO A 410 -3.48 -12.44 28.95
C PRO A 410 -2.70 -11.15 28.57
N PRO A 411 -2.18 -11.05 27.33
CA PRO A 411 -1.63 -9.80 26.81
C PRO A 411 -2.60 -8.63 27.03
N THR A 412 -2.07 -7.43 27.28
CA THR A 412 -2.86 -6.23 27.62
C THR A 412 -3.90 -5.87 26.57
N ASP A 413 -3.61 -6.17 25.30
CA ASP A 413 -4.44 -5.82 24.15
C ASP A 413 -5.49 -6.93 23.84
N THR A 414 -5.59 -7.97 24.68
CA THR A 414 -6.51 -9.09 24.47
C THR A 414 -7.93 -8.71 24.86
N THR A 415 -8.77 -8.51 23.85
CA THR A 415 -10.18 -8.15 24.04
C THR A 415 -11.13 -9.35 24.07
N HIS A 416 -10.82 -10.40 23.30
CA HIS A 416 -11.69 -11.55 23.06
C HIS A 416 -10.91 -12.86 23.04
N VAL A 417 -11.64 -13.97 23.09
CA VAL A 417 -11.15 -15.33 22.88
C VAL A 417 -11.99 -16.03 21.82
N ILE A 418 -11.34 -16.81 20.94
CA ILE A 418 -11.98 -17.64 19.94
C ILE A 418 -12.56 -18.87 20.64
N THR A 419 -13.88 -18.96 20.70
CA THR A 419 -14.61 -20.07 21.35
C THR A 419 -15.27 -21.02 20.37
N GLY A 420 -15.23 -20.68 19.09
CA GLY A 420 -15.65 -21.57 18.02
C GLY A 420 -15.10 -21.16 16.67
N ILE A 421 -15.17 -22.11 15.74
CA ILE A 421 -14.77 -21.96 14.35
C ILE A 421 -15.85 -22.55 13.46
N LYS A 422 -16.09 -21.89 12.32
CA LYS A 422 -16.85 -22.45 11.20
C LYS A 422 -15.89 -22.73 10.07
N THR A 423 -15.97 -23.94 9.53
CA THR A 423 -15.11 -24.37 8.42
C THR A 423 -15.91 -24.58 7.14
N GLY A 424 -15.23 -24.45 6.02
CA GLY A 424 -15.83 -24.44 4.70
C GLY A 424 -14.89 -23.88 3.65
N ILE A 425 -15.46 -23.57 2.48
CA ILE A 425 -14.75 -22.97 1.35
C ILE A 425 -15.47 -21.69 0.97
N GLU A 426 -14.71 -20.61 0.81
CA GLU A 426 -15.21 -19.36 0.26
C GLU A 426 -14.35 -18.88 -0.89
N ILE A 427 -15.01 -18.34 -1.91
CA ILE A 427 -14.37 -17.72 -3.06
C ILE A 427 -15.06 -16.42 -3.47
N ILE A 428 -14.29 -15.51 -4.04
CA ILE A 428 -14.79 -14.42 -4.87
C ILE A 428 -14.01 -14.47 -6.18
N ALA A 429 -14.71 -14.66 -7.29
CA ALA A 429 -14.16 -14.47 -8.61
C ALA A 429 -14.50 -13.08 -9.12
N VAL A 430 -13.50 -12.31 -9.51
CA VAL A 430 -13.67 -11.04 -10.22
C VAL A 430 -13.57 -11.33 -11.71
N LEU A 431 -14.63 -11.02 -12.44
CA LEU A 431 -14.77 -11.25 -13.87
C LEU A 431 -14.78 -9.90 -14.60
N GLN A 432 -13.76 -9.64 -15.40
CA GLN A 432 -13.72 -8.47 -16.27
C GLN A 432 -14.20 -8.85 -17.66
N LEU A 433 -15.33 -8.29 -18.07
CA LEU A 433 -16.03 -8.59 -19.32
C LEU A 433 -15.60 -7.63 -20.45
N THR A 434 -15.78 -8.06 -21.69
CA THR A 434 -15.69 -7.19 -22.88
C THR A 434 -16.86 -6.22 -22.97
N SER A 435 -16.69 -5.08 -23.65
CA SER A 435 -17.70 -4.02 -23.78
C SER A 435 -18.88 -4.32 -24.72
N ASP A 436 -19.09 -5.57 -25.11
CA ASP A 436 -20.15 -6.02 -26.01
C ASP A 436 -21.44 -6.35 -25.22
N ALA A 437 -22.48 -5.53 -25.41
CA ALA A 437 -23.74 -5.64 -24.68
C ALA A 437 -24.47 -6.98 -24.86
N GLN A 438 -24.43 -7.57 -26.07
CA GLN A 438 -25.11 -8.84 -26.34
C GLN A 438 -24.38 -10.00 -25.63
N ARG A 439 -23.05 -10.00 -25.68
CA ARG A 439 -22.23 -11.00 -24.98
C ARG A 439 -22.38 -10.94 -23.46
N ILE A 440 -22.57 -9.75 -22.89
CA ILE A 440 -22.77 -9.59 -21.44
C ILE A 440 -24.04 -10.33 -20.97
N VAL A 441 -25.14 -10.22 -21.72
CA VAL A 441 -26.40 -10.92 -21.39
C VAL A 441 -26.20 -12.44 -21.45
N GLU A 442 -25.50 -12.94 -22.48
CA GLU A 442 -25.17 -14.36 -22.60
C GLU A 442 -24.29 -14.83 -21.43
N ILE A 443 -23.27 -14.06 -21.06
CA ILE A 443 -22.41 -14.37 -19.92
C ILE A 443 -23.21 -14.37 -18.61
N ASP A 444 -24.05 -13.37 -18.37
CA ASP A 444 -24.89 -13.31 -17.16
C ASP A 444 -25.83 -14.53 -17.06
N ASN A 445 -26.38 -15.01 -18.19
CA ASN A 445 -27.16 -16.25 -18.23
C ASN A 445 -26.33 -17.49 -17.88
N VAL A 446 -25.09 -17.59 -18.40
CA VAL A 446 -24.15 -18.68 -18.05
C VAL A 446 -23.83 -18.63 -16.54
N LEU A 447 -23.51 -17.45 -15.99
CA LEU A 447 -23.23 -17.27 -14.57
C LEU A 447 -24.43 -17.69 -13.71
N GLN A 448 -25.66 -17.35 -14.10
CA GLN A 448 -26.85 -17.78 -13.38
C GLN A 448 -27.00 -19.31 -13.35
N ARG A 449 -26.71 -20.00 -14.46
CA ARG A 449 -26.71 -21.48 -14.48
C ARG A 449 -25.62 -22.07 -13.59
N LEU A 450 -24.40 -21.50 -13.61
CA LEU A 450 -23.32 -21.93 -12.70
C LEU A 450 -23.69 -21.71 -11.23
N ARG A 451 -24.35 -20.59 -10.92
CA ARG A 451 -24.90 -20.31 -9.59
C ARG A 451 -25.93 -21.36 -9.18
N THR A 452 -26.90 -21.67 -10.03
CA THR A 452 -27.91 -22.71 -9.76
C THR A 452 -27.24 -24.07 -9.53
N PHE A 453 -26.27 -24.44 -10.35
CA PHE A 453 -25.47 -25.66 -10.19
C PHE A 453 -24.77 -25.75 -8.82
N LEU A 454 -24.14 -24.67 -8.36
CA LEU A 454 -23.41 -24.66 -7.09
C LEU A 454 -24.34 -24.68 -5.87
N LEU A 455 -25.54 -24.11 -5.98
CA LEU A 455 -26.54 -24.10 -4.92
C LEU A 455 -27.25 -25.46 -4.81
N ASN A 456 -27.55 -26.08 -5.95
CA ASN A 456 -28.22 -27.37 -6.01
C ASN A 456 -27.22 -28.54 -5.89
N ASP A 457 -27.73 -29.77 -5.73
CA ASP A 457 -26.95 -31.00 -5.85
C ASP A 457 -27.05 -31.63 -7.24
N ASP A 458 -27.28 -30.77 -8.24
CA ASP A 458 -27.40 -31.15 -9.65
C ASP A 458 -26.05 -31.58 -10.26
N LYS A 459 -26.12 -32.34 -11.36
CA LYS A 459 -24.95 -32.71 -12.16
C LYS A 459 -24.30 -31.45 -12.77
N ILE A 460 -23.00 -31.52 -13.03
CA ILE A 460 -22.22 -30.44 -13.66
C ILE A 460 -22.95 -29.99 -14.94
N PRO A 461 -23.24 -28.69 -15.12
CA PRO A 461 -23.83 -28.21 -16.34
C PRO A 461 -22.85 -28.48 -17.48
N ASN A 462 -23.32 -29.22 -18.50
CA ASN A 462 -22.62 -29.32 -19.77
C ASN A 462 -22.69 -27.94 -20.42
N LEU A 463 -21.60 -27.20 -20.35
CA LEU A 463 -21.46 -25.99 -21.14
C LEU A 463 -21.33 -26.38 -22.61
N THR A 464 -21.97 -25.63 -23.49
CA THR A 464 -21.72 -25.80 -24.92
C THR A 464 -20.33 -25.26 -25.25
N GLN A 465 -19.72 -25.72 -26.35
CA GLN A 465 -18.42 -25.21 -26.80
C GLN A 465 -18.42 -23.68 -26.97
N GLN A 466 -19.57 -23.12 -27.39
CA GLN A 466 -19.75 -21.67 -27.52
C GLN A 466 -19.68 -20.96 -26.15
N GLU A 467 -20.29 -21.53 -25.12
CA GLU A 467 -20.30 -20.98 -23.76
C GLU A 467 -18.94 -21.09 -23.08
N GLU A 468 -18.23 -22.20 -23.27
CA GLU A 468 -16.84 -22.32 -22.83
C GLU A 468 -15.96 -21.28 -23.51
N ASN A 469 -16.09 -21.11 -24.83
CA ASN A 469 -15.36 -20.09 -25.57
C ASN A 469 -15.68 -18.66 -25.08
N LEU A 470 -16.94 -18.39 -24.73
CA LEU A 470 -17.37 -17.11 -24.14
C LEU A 470 -16.66 -16.86 -22.80
N LEU A 471 -16.68 -17.83 -21.88
CA LEU A 471 -16.04 -17.70 -20.57
C LEU A 471 -14.50 -17.64 -20.65
N THR A 472 -13.90 -18.26 -21.66
CA THR A 472 -12.43 -18.37 -21.76
C THR A 472 -11.80 -17.21 -22.51
N ASN A 473 -12.42 -16.74 -23.59
CA ASN A 473 -11.83 -15.73 -24.48
C ASN A 473 -12.30 -14.30 -24.17
N SER A 474 -13.42 -14.13 -23.47
CA SER A 474 -14.03 -12.81 -23.25
C SER A 474 -13.99 -12.34 -21.79
N ILE A 475 -13.40 -13.13 -20.89
CA ILE A 475 -13.38 -12.84 -19.45
C ILE A 475 -11.98 -12.98 -18.88
N HIS A 476 -11.43 -11.89 -18.36
CA HIS A 476 -10.30 -11.98 -17.44
C HIS A 476 -10.82 -12.31 -16.04
N THR A 477 -10.42 -13.46 -15.50
CA THR A 477 -10.86 -13.93 -14.19
C THR A 477 -9.72 -13.86 -13.18
N LYS A 478 -9.99 -13.29 -12.00
CA LYS A 478 -9.11 -13.34 -10.85
C LYS A 478 -9.85 -13.93 -9.64
N ILE A 479 -9.27 -14.95 -9.01
CA ILE A 479 -9.90 -15.68 -7.90
C ILE A 479 -9.26 -15.28 -6.57
N TYR A 480 -10.09 -15.04 -5.57
CA TYR A 480 -9.71 -14.88 -4.18
C TYR A 480 -10.40 -15.95 -3.35
N SER A 481 -9.69 -16.59 -2.42
CA SER A 481 -10.25 -17.70 -1.63
C SER A 481 -9.57 -17.85 -0.27
N ASN A 482 -10.27 -18.44 0.70
CA ASN A 482 -9.68 -18.88 1.96
C ASN A 482 -8.76 -20.11 1.81
N THR A 483 -8.74 -20.76 0.64
CA THR A 483 -7.81 -21.85 0.30
C THR A 483 -6.84 -21.46 -0.81
N HIS A 484 -5.60 -21.94 -0.72
CA HIS A 484 -4.58 -21.73 -1.75
C HIS A 484 -4.91 -22.47 -3.06
N ASP A 485 -5.46 -23.69 -2.97
CA ASP A 485 -5.71 -24.58 -4.12
C ASP A 485 -6.57 -23.94 -5.21
N LEU A 486 -7.42 -22.98 -4.82
CA LEU A 486 -8.35 -22.31 -5.73
C LEU A 486 -7.83 -20.96 -6.26
N ARG A 487 -6.80 -20.36 -5.64
CA ARG A 487 -6.30 -19.03 -6.02
C ARG A 487 -5.56 -19.02 -7.35
N ASP A 488 -4.90 -20.12 -7.69
CA ASP A 488 -4.09 -20.24 -8.91
C ASP A 488 -4.92 -20.54 -10.17
N ILE A 489 -6.22 -20.76 -10.01
CA ILE A 489 -7.11 -21.10 -11.13
C ILE A 489 -7.61 -19.81 -11.77
N ASN A 490 -7.49 -19.72 -13.10
CA ASN A 490 -7.87 -18.54 -13.88
C ASN A 490 -9.14 -18.72 -14.72
N ARG A 491 -9.85 -19.85 -14.56
CA ARG A 491 -11.09 -20.17 -15.28
C ARG A 491 -12.21 -20.45 -14.30
N LEU A 492 -13.26 -19.63 -14.32
CA LEU A 492 -14.39 -19.76 -13.39
C LEU A 492 -15.05 -21.14 -13.45
N TYR A 493 -15.22 -21.71 -14.65
CA TYR A 493 -15.82 -23.03 -14.81
C TYR A 493 -15.04 -24.14 -14.09
N ASP A 494 -13.70 -24.12 -14.21
CA ASP A 494 -12.82 -25.08 -13.54
C ASP A 494 -12.91 -24.94 -12.02
N VAL A 495 -12.98 -23.70 -11.52
CA VAL A 495 -13.22 -23.42 -10.10
C VAL A 495 -14.55 -24.00 -9.64
N CYS A 496 -15.65 -23.77 -10.37
CA CYS A 496 -16.96 -24.31 -10.02
C CYS A 496 -16.96 -25.85 -9.95
N ARG A 497 -16.27 -26.51 -10.89
CA ARG A 497 -16.11 -27.97 -10.88
C ARG A 497 -15.33 -28.44 -9.66
N LEU A 498 -14.21 -27.79 -9.34
CA LEU A 498 -13.38 -28.14 -8.19
C LEU A 498 -14.09 -27.88 -6.86
N LEU A 499 -14.87 -26.81 -6.75
CA LEU A 499 -15.73 -26.55 -5.59
C LEU A 499 -16.70 -27.71 -5.33
N LYS A 500 -17.35 -28.23 -6.38
CA LYS A 500 -18.27 -29.36 -6.23
C LYS A 500 -17.55 -30.64 -5.82
N GLN A 501 -16.34 -30.87 -6.32
CA GLN A 501 -15.51 -32.00 -5.89
C GLN A 501 -15.03 -31.84 -4.44
N ALA A 502 -14.66 -30.63 -4.03
CA ALA A 502 -14.17 -30.33 -2.70
C ALA A 502 -15.26 -30.43 -1.63
N GLN A 503 -16.53 -30.17 -1.96
CA GLN A 503 -17.69 -30.42 -1.08
C GLN A 503 -17.79 -31.88 -0.61
N ASN A 504 -17.26 -32.82 -1.38
CA ASN A 504 -17.28 -34.25 -1.06
C ASN A 504 -16.03 -34.71 -0.31
N LYS A 505 -15.05 -33.83 -0.09
CA LYS A 505 -13.81 -34.13 0.64
C LYS A 505 -13.92 -33.59 2.08
N THR A 506 -13.24 -34.24 3.02
CA THR A 506 -13.08 -33.80 4.43
C THR A 506 -12.11 -32.62 4.57
N ILE A 507 -12.14 -31.66 3.65
CA ILE A 507 -11.27 -30.49 3.70
C ILE A 507 -11.99 -29.39 4.48
N ASN A 508 -11.37 -28.92 5.56
CA ASN A 508 -11.95 -27.96 6.50
C ASN A 508 -11.05 -26.73 6.60
N TYR A 509 -11.25 -25.73 5.73
CA TYR A 509 -10.60 -24.43 5.86
C TYR A 509 -11.44 -23.52 6.76
N ILE A 510 -10.81 -22.67 7.57
CA ILE A 510 -11.54 -21.77 8.46
C ILE A 510 -12.20 -20.67 7.61
N VAL A 511 -13.47 -20.40 7.89
CA VAL A 511 -14.29 -19.37 7.23
C VAL A 511 -14.64 -18.25 8.21
N SER A 512 -14.98 -18.58 9.45
CA SER A 512 -15.22 -17.56 10.48
C SER A 512 -14.95 -18.06 11.89
N TYR A 513 -14.68 -17.09 12.76
CA TYR A 513 -14.46 -17.24 14.19
C TYR A 513 -15.70 -16.84 14.99
N ILE A 514 -15.88 -17.49 16.12
CA ILE A 514 -16.89 -17.15 17.12
C ILE A 514 -16.16 -16.62 18.35
N LEU A 515 -16.28 -15.32 18.57
CA LEU A 515 -15.58 -14.57 19.59
C LEU A 515 -16.46 -14.36 20.81
N ARG A 516 -15.88 -14.51 22.00
CA ARG A 516 -16.46 -14.06 23.26
C ARG A 516 -15.51 -13.08 23.96
N PRO A 517 -16.00 -12.06 24.67
CA PRO A 517 -15.16 -11.15 25.44
C PRO A 517 -14.22 -11.92 26.38
N ILE A 518 -13.01 -11.40 26.60
CA ILE A 518 -12.01 -12.07 27.43
C ILE A 518 -12.51 -12.32 28.87
N LYS A 519 -13.41 -11.43 29.35
CA LYS A 519 -14.11 -11.57 30.64
C LYS A 519 -14.90 -12.88 30.77
N TRP A 520 -15.34 -13.48 29.64
CA TRP A 520 -16.00 -14.79 29.65
C TRP A 520 -15.07 -15.91 30.14
N LEU A 521 -13.78 -15.86 29.78
CA LEU A 521 -12.79 -16.83 30.22
C LEU A 521 -12.16 -16.42 31.56
N TYR A 522 -12.00 -15.12 31.79
CA TYR A 522 -11.33 -14.55 32.97
C TYR A 522 -12.25 -13.60 33.77
N PRO A 523 -13.31 -14.07 34.44
CA PRO A 523 -14.29 -13.21 35.10
C PRO A 523 -13.75 -12.49 36.35
N LEU A 524 -12.84 -13.12 37.09
CA LEU A 524 -12.15 -12.53 38.25
C LEU A 524 -10.99 -11.60 37.86
N TYR A 525 -10.65 -11.56 36.58
CA TYR A 525 -9.61 -10.70 36.05
C TYR A 525 -10.22 -9.31 35.84
N THR A 526 -10.27 -8.56 36.94
CA THR A 526 -10.77 -7.19 37.06
C THR A 526 -9.87 -6.22 36.31
N VAL A 527 -9.77 -6.32 34.99
CA VAL A 527 -9.33 -5.16 34.22
C VAL A 527 -10.59 -4.40 33.87
N THR A 528 -10.83 -3.35 34.64
CA THR A 528 -11.89 -2.35 34.42
C THR A 528 -11.79 -1.69 33.04
N ASP A 529 -10.67 -1.85 32.31
CA ASP A 529 -10.32 -1.02 31.16
C ASP A 529 -10.21 -1.75 29.81
N VAL A 530 -10.39 -3.08 29.76
CA VAL A 530 -10.41 -3.81 28.47
C VAL A 530 -11.86 -4.02 28.04
N GLU A 531 -12.41 -2.97 27.44
CA GLU A 531 -13.68 -3.00 26.75
C GLU A 531 -13.46 -2.72 25.26
N PHE A 532 -14.19 -3.43 24.40
CA PHE A 532 -14.22 -3.16 22.98
C PHE A 532 -15.45 -2.34 22.67
N ILE A 533 -15.24 -1.10 22.24
CA ILE A 533 -16.30 -0.18 21.82
C ILE A 533 -16.40 -0.24 20.30
N SER A 534 -17.53 -0.71 19.78
CA SER A 534 -17.78 -0.61 18.34
C SER A 534 -18.13 0.84 17.96
N LEU A 535 -17.64 1.29 16.81
CA LEU A 535 -18.05 2.58 16.26
C LEU A 535 -19.48 2.48 15.70
N PRO A 536 -20.28 3.56 15.74
CA PRO A 536 -21.53 3.65 15.02
C PRO A 536 -21.36 3.31 13.53
N GLU A 537 -22.36 2.65 12.94
CA GLU A 537 -22.30 2.20 11.54
C GLU A 537 -22.05 3.35 10.55
N HIS A 538 -22.69 4.50 10.75
CA HIS A 538 -22.52 5.66 9.87
C HIS A 538 -21.08 6.19 9.89
N LEU A 539 -20.42 6.21 11.05
CA LEU A 539 -19.00 6.62 11.15
C LEU A 539 -18.07 5.58 10.52
N ASN A 540 -18.31 4.28 10.75
CA ASN A 540 -17.56 3.23 10.05
C ASN A 540 -17.62 3.43 8.53
N ASN A 541 -18.83 3.62 8.00
CA ASN A 541 -19.04 3.84 6.57
C ASN A 541 -18.38 5.14 6.09
N ASN A 542 -18.46 6.24 6.85
CA ASN A 542 -17.85 7.52 6.47
C ASN A 542 -16.32 7.43 6.41
N ILE A 543 -15.68 6.84 7.43
CA ILE A 543 -14.21 6.64 7.44
C ILE A 543 -13.81 5.73 6.29
N GLU A 544 -14.50 4.60 6.14
CA GLU A 544 -14.20 3.64 5.08
C GLU A 544 -14.30 4.28 3.70
N GLN A 545 -15.40 4.98 3.40
CA GLN A 545 -15.59 5.67 2.12
C GLN A 545 -14.51 6.72 1.87
N TYR A 546 -14.14 7.48 2.91
CA TYR A 546 -13.07 8.47 2.79
C TYR A 546 -11.72 7.80 2.47
N VAL A 547 -11.36 6.73 3.17
CA VAL A 547 -10.11 6.00 2.95
C VAL A 547 -10.09 5.29 1.59
N LEU A 548 -11.21 4.72 1.14
CA LEU A 548 -11.33 4.15 -0.20
C LEU A 548 -11.14 5.22 -1.28
N GLN A 549 -11.72 6.41 -1.11
CA GLN A 549 -11.55 7.51 -2.04
C GLN A 549 -10.09 7.99 -2.10
N LEU A 550 -9.42 8.14 -0.96
CA LEU A 550 -8.00 8.52 -0.93
C LEU A 550 -7.12 7.49 -1.68
N ARG A 551 -7.38 6.20 -1.49
CA ARG A 551 -6.63 5.13 -2.17
C ARG A 551 -6.87 5.11 -3.67
N ASP A 552 -8.12 5.24 -4.09
CA ASP A 552 -8.47 5.33 -5.52
C ASP A 552 -7.81 6.54 -6.18
N ASP A 553 -7.78 7.69 -5.49
CA ASP A 553 -7.10 8.88 -5.97
C ASP A 553 -5.59 8.68 -6.10
N ILE A 554 -4.94 8.09 -5.09
CA ILE A 554 -3.51 7.74 -5.13
C ILE A 554 -3.22 6.83 -6.34
N LEU A 555 -3.95 5.74 -6.50
CA LEU A 555 -3.72 4.78 -7.58
C LEU A 555 -3.89 5.42 -8.97
N LYS A 556 -4.94 6.23 -9.15
CA LYS A 556 -5.20 6.93 -10.42
C LYS A 556 -4.12 7.97 -10.74
N LEU A 557 -3.73 8.76 -9.74
CA LEU A 557 -2.67 9.77 -9.89
C LEU A 557 -1.33 9.12 -10.24
N GLU A 558 -0.95 8.06 -9.52
CA GLU A 558 0.28 7.32 -9.77
C GLU A 558 0.33 6.79 -11.20
N LYS A 559 -0.77 6.15 -11.65
CA LYS A 559 -0.89 5.63 -13.01
C LYS A 559 -0.74 6.73 -14.07
N CYS A 560 -1.44 7.85 -13.88
CA CYS A 560 -1.37 9.00 -14.80
C CYS A 560 0.06 9.55 -14.92
N ILE A 561 0.79 9.63 -13.80
CA ILE A 561 2.16 10.16 -13.78
C ILE A 561 3.15 9.15 -14.37
N LYS A 562 3.13 7.89 -13.93
CA LYS A 562 4.10 6.85 -14.32
C LYS A 562 3.92 6.36 -15.76
N GLU A 563 2.68 6.15 -16.20
CA GLU A 563 2.41 5.50 -17.49
C GLU A 563 2.03 6.49 -18.59
N GLY A 564 1.24 7.51 -18.26
CA GLY A 564 0.69 8.46 -19.24
C GLY A 564 1.68 9.59 -19.56
N LEU A 565 1.93 10.44 -18.56
CA LEU A 565 2.69 11.69 -18.76
C LEU A 565 4.15 11.47 -19.10
N LEU A 566 4.81 10.52 -18.45
CA LEU A 566 6.20 10.17 -18.75
C LEU A 566 6.39 9.75 -20.20
N LYS A 567 5.45 8.99 -20.80
CA LYS A 567 5.55 8.63 -22.21
C LYS A 567 5.37 9.83 -23.14
N LEU A 568 4.45 10.73 -22.81
CA LEU A 568 4.13 11.89 -23.65
C LEU A 568 5.18 13.01 -23.59
N LEU A 569 5.79 13.26 -22.42
CA LEU A 569 6.50 14.52 -22.17
C LEU A 569 7.99 14.39 -21.81
N ASN A 570 8.53 13.19 -21.61
CA ASN A 570 9.89 12.98 -21.08
C ASN A 570 11.02 13.63 -21.92
N ARG A 571 10.74 13.97 -23.18
CA ARG A 571 11.69 14.68 -24.06
C ARG A 571 11.63 16.20 -24.00
N TYR A 572 10.52 16.79 -23.56
CA TYR A 572 10.20 18.19 -23.88
C TYR A 572 9.91 19.08 -22.66
N LEU A 573 9.53 18.51 -21.49
CA LEU A 573 9.13 19.28 -20.30
C LEU A 573 9.65 18.68 -18.98
N LYS A 574 10.96 18.43 -18.89
CA LYS A 574 11.58 17.74 -17.75
C LYS A 574 11.34 18.42 -16.40
N ASP A 575 11.51 19.74 -16.33
CA ASP A 575 11.31 20.49 -15.08
C ASP A 575 9.86 20.42 -14.58
N ARG A 576 8.89 20.42 -15.51
CA ARG A 576 7.46 20.29 -15.17
C ARG A 576 7.14 18.89 -14.67
N LEU A 577 7.69 17.85 -15.29
CA LEU A 577 7.56 16.48 -14.79
C LEU A 577 8.20 16.32 -13.41
N SER A 578 9.38 16.90 -13.17
CA SER A 578 10.04 16.87 -11.86
C SER A 578 9.22 17.57 -10.79
N ASN A 579 8.67 18.76 -11.07
CA ASN A 579 7.83 19.49 -10.13
C ASN A 579 6.55 18.69 -9.81
N LEU A 580 5.92 18.09 -10.83
CA LEU A 580 4.74 17.25 -10.67
C LEU A 580 5.03 16.01 -9.82
N GLN A 581 6.17 15.35 -10.03
CA GLN A 581 6.62 14.22 -9.21
C GLN A 581 6.84 14.62 -7.75
N GLN A 582 7.38 15.81 -7.51
CA GLN A 582 7.53 16.35 -6.15
C GLN A 582 6.17 16.64 -5.49
N GLN A 583 5.23 17.27 -6.21
CA GLN A 583 3.87 17.50 -5.71
C GLN A 583 3.17 16.18 -5.38
N TRP A 584 3.27 15.19 -6.27
CA TRP A 584 2.77 13.84 -6.06
C TRP A 584 3.35 13.18 -4.81
N PHE A 585 4.66 13.26 -4.61
CA PHE A 585 5.32 12.71 -3.42
C PHE A 585 4.75 13.32 -2.13
N VAL A 586 4.55 14.63 -2.11
CA VAL A 586 3.93 15.35 -0.97
C VAL A 586 2.51 14.86 -0.73
N VAL A 587 1.66 14.85 -1.77
CA VAL A 587 0.26 14.42 -1.66
C VAL A 587 0.15 12.96 -1.19
N ASN A 588 0.93 12.05 -1.79
CA ASN A 588 0.93 10.64 -1.42
C ASN A 588 1.35 10.42 0.05
N LYS A 589 2.38 11.14 0.51
CA LYS A 589 2.81 11.12 1.91
C LYS A 589 1.71 11.63 2.85
N MET A 590 1.03 12.71 2.49
CA MET A 590 -0.06 13.25 3.29
C MET A 590 -1.26 12.31 3.36
N CYS A 591 -1.66 11.68 2.25
CA CYS A 591 -2.70 10.66 2.27
C CYS A 591 -2.33 9.46 3.16
N THR A 592 -1.07 9.01 3.11
CA THR A 592 -0.58 7.92 3.96
C THR A 592 -0.66 8.31 5.44
N ASN A 593 -0.18 9.50 5.79
CA ASN A 593 -0.26 10.04 7.15
C ASN A 593 -1.70 10.18 7.64
N GLU A 594 -2.63 10.55 6.77
CA GLU A 594 -4.06 10.66 7.11
C GLU A 594 -4.68 9.30 7.42
N ILE A 595 -4.36 8.27 6.63
CA ILE A 595 -4.79 6.89 6.92
C ILE A 595 -4.20 6.41 8.25
N ASP A 596 -2.92 6.70 8.54
CA ASP A 596 -2.28 6.34 9.82
C ASP A 596 -2.90 7.08 11.01
N ARG A 597 -3.25 8.36 10.83
CA ARG A 597 -3.96 9.17 11.84
C ARG A 597 -5.33 8.56 12.15
N LEU A 598 -6.11 8.25 11.12
CA LEU A 598 -7.43 7.62 11.28
C LEU A 598 -7.32 6.23 11.92
N SER A 599 -6.28 5.47 11.57
CA SER A 599 -5.98 4.15 12.15
C SER A 599 -5.77 4.23 13.66
N LYS A 600 -4.93 5.16 14.12
CA LYS A 600 -4.69 5.40 15.56
C LYS A 600 -5.97 5.84 16.27
N LEU A 601 -6.70 6.77 15.67
CA LEU A 601 -7.94 7.28 16.25
C LEU A 601 -9.01 6.19 16.41
N VAL A 602 -9.15 5.30 15.41
CA VAL A 602 -10.08 4.16 15.49
C VAL A 602 -9.66 3.17 16.57
N ILE A 603 -8.36 2.90 16.74
CA ILE A 603 -7.86 2.07 17.84
C ILE A 603 -8.20 2.71 19.18
N ASP A 604 -7.95 4.01 19.35
CA ASP A 604 -8.19 4.73 20.60
C ASP A 604 -9.67 4.76 20.98
N VAL A 605 -10.58 4.91 20.00
CA VAL A 605 -12.03 4.82 20.25
C VAL A 605 -12.41 3.40 20.64
N ARG A 606 -11.94 2.41 19.87
CA ARG A 606 -12.27 1.00 20.14
C ARG A 606 -11.79 0.55 21.52
N SER A 607 -10.68 1.11 22.01
CA SER A 607 -10.14 0.85 23.35
C SER A 607 -10.70 1.74 24.45
N GLY A 608 -11.65 2.65 24.15
CA GLY A 608 -12.20 3.59 25.12
C GLY A 608 -11.24 4.68 25.61
N ARG A 609 -10.08 4.86 24.95
CA ARG A 609 -9.12 5.92 25.27
C ARG A 609 -9.57 7.30 24.77
N THR A 610 -10.48 7.33 23.80
CA THR A 610 -11.08 8.57 23.31
C THR A 610 -12.56 8.38 22.95
N SER A 611 -13.27 9.49 22.80
CA SER A 611 -14.69 9.51 22.47
C SER A 611 -14.93 9.40 20.96
N VAL A 612 -16.04 8.79 20.59
CA VAL A 612 -16.57 8.74 19.21
C VAL A 612 -16.71 10.14 18.60
N SER A 613 -17.04 11.17 19.40
CA SER A 613 -17.19 12.56 18.93
C SER A 613 -15.90 13.15 18.36
N ILE A 614 -14.71 12.67 18.76
CA ILE A 614 -13.43 13.14 18.21
C ILE A 614 -13.23 12.63 16.77
N VAL A 615 -13.84 11.49 16.42
CA VAL A 615 -13.85 10.96 15.06
C VAL A 615 -14.65 11.87 14.14
N GLU A 616 -15.84 12.29 14.57
CA GLU A 616 -16.69 13.23 13.83
C GLU A 616 -15.96 14.53 13.53
N GLN A 617 -15.38 15.15 14.56
CA GLN A 617 -14.58 16.37 14.42
C GLN A 617 -13.38 16.19 13.49
N THR A 618 -12.71 15.03 13.55
CA THR A 618 -11.59 14.71 12.66
C THR A 618 -12.05 14.61 11.19
N LEU A 619 -13.19 13.97 10.94
CA LEU A 619 -13.76 13.83 9.60
C LEU A 619 -14.29 15.14 9.02
N GLU A 620 -14.48 16.17 9.84
CA GLU A 620 -14.88 17.53 9.46
C GLU A 620 -13.72 18.55 9.52
N SER A 621 -12.50 18.08 9.78
CA SER A 621 -11.35 18.97 10.00
C SER A 621 -10.87 19.70 8.73
N ASP A 622 -10.31 20.90 8.93
CA ASP A 622 -9.64 21.68 7.87
C ASP A 622 -8.54 20.90 7.16
N GLN A 623 -7.88 19.97 7.88
CA GLN A 623 -6.83 19.12 7.32
C GLN A 623 -7.36 18.23 6.18
N LYS A 624 -8.56 17.65 6.33
CA LYS A 624 -9.20 16.86 5.26
C LYS A 624 -9.50 17.74 4.04
N MET A 625 -10.05 18.94 4.26
CA MET A 625 -10.35 19.87 3.16
C MET A 625 -9.09 20.30 2.41
N GLN A 626 -8.02 20.63 3.14
CA GLN A 626 -6.73 20.97 2.55
C GLN A 626 -6.17 19.82 1.70
N LEU A 627 -6.22 18.58 2.22
CA LEU A 627 -5.78 17.40 1.47
C LEU A 627 -6.60 17.19 0.20
N GLN A 628 -7.92 17.36 0.26
CA GLN A 628 -8.79 17.27 -0.91
C GLN A 628 -8.49 18.35 -1.96
N HIS A 629 -8.20 19.58 -1.55
CA HIS A 629 -7.76 20.65 -2.45
C HIS A 629 -6.42 20.31 -3.13
N MET A 630 -5.41 19.85 -2.37
CA MET A 630 -4.13 19.45 -2.97
C MET A 630 -4.27 18.29 -3.98
N ILE A 631 -5.13 17.31 -3.69
CA ILE A 631 -5.45 16.24 -4.64
C ILE A 631 -6.13 16.82 -5.89
N HIS A 632 -7.08 17.74 -5.72
CA HIS A 632 -7.76 18.39 -6.83
C HIS A 632 -6.78 19.17 -7.73
N ASP A 633 -5.94 20.01 -7.14
CA ASP A 633 -4.95 20.82 -7.86
C ASP A 633 -3.98 19.93 -8.63
N LEU A 634 -3.51 18.84 -8.02
CA LEU A 634 -2.64 17.88 -8.70
C LEU A 634 -3.36 17.19 -9.87
N LYS A 635 -4.64 16.83 -9.73
CA LYS A 635 -5.46 16.28 -10.83
C LYS A 635 -5.59 17.29 -11.99
N GLN A 636 -5.81 18.57 -11.69
CA GLN A 636 -5.87 19.61 -12.73
C GLN A 636 -4.52 19.79 -13.42
N ASN A 637 -3.43 19.84 -12.66
CA ASN A 637 -2.07 19.94 -13.22
C ASN A 637 -1.75 18.77 -14.17
N ILE A 638 -2.10 17.54 -13.77
CA ILE A 638 -1.97 16.35 -14.63
C ILE A 638 -2.78 16.51 -15.92
N LYS A 639 -4.05 16.93 -15.80
CA LYS A 639 -4.93 17.11 -16.96
C LYS A 639 -4.37 18.14 -17.96
N ASN A 640 -3.91 19.28 -17.46
CA ASN A 640 -3.32 20.34 -18.29
C ASN A 640 -2.04 19.84 -19.00
N LEU A 641 -1.18 19.11 -18.29
CA LEU A 641 0.02 18.52 -18.90
C LEU A 641 -0.31 17.41 -19.90
N GLN A 642 -1.37 16.62 -19.68
CA GLN A 642 -1.83 15.62 -20.66
C GLN A 642 -2.31 16.29 -21.95
N GLN A 643 -3.08 17.38 -21.83
CA GLN A 643 -3.50 18.19 -22.99
C GLN A 643 -2.30 18.75 -23.74
N LYS A 644 -1.29 19.24 -23.01
CA LYS A 644 -0.02 19.71 -23.60
C LYS A 644 0.71 18.59 -24.34
N GLY A 645 0.82 17.40 -23.74
CA GLY A 645 1.44 16.23 -24.38
C GLY A 645 0.73 15.80 -25.67
N ASN A 646 -0.60 15.87 -25.69
CA ASN A 646 -1.39 15.60 -26.90
C ASN A 646 -1.12 16.65 -27.98
N PHE A 647 -1.08 17.93 -27.61
CA PHE A 647 -0.73 19.02 -28.54
C PHE A 647 0.66 18.83 -29.16
N ILE A 648 1.66 18.45 -28.36
CA ILE A 648 3.02 18.15 -28.85
C ILE A 648 3.00 16.95 -29.81
N SER A 649 2.20 15.92 -29.51
CA SER A 649 2.06 14.75 -30.38
C SER A 649 1.39 15.11 -31.72
N ASP A 650 0.41 16.03 -31.70
CA ASP A 650 -0.21 16.56 -32.92
C ASP A 650 0.75 17.40 -33.75
N LEU A 651 1.66 18.16 -33.12
CA LEU A 651 2.74 18.86 -33.81
C LEU A 651 3.71 17.89 -34.50
N ASP A 652 4.14 16.83 -33.81
CA ASP A 652 5.04 15.81 -34.36
C ASP A 652 4.40 15.10 -35.58
N ARG A 653 3.10 14.80 -35.52
CA ARG A 653 2.34 14.25 -36.67
C ARG A 653 2.37 15.19 -37.88
N LEU A 654 2.37 16.50 -37.64
CA LEU A 654 2.49 17.52 -38.68
C LEU A 654 3.95 17.89 -39.03
N LYS A 655 4.93 17.09 -38.59
CA LYS A 655 6.38 17.28 -38.82
C LYS A 655 6.98 18.51 -38.15
N PHE A 656 6.30 19.11 -37.18
CA PHE A 656 6.89 20.14 -36.33
C PHE A 656 7.70 19.50 -35.21
N GLN A 657 8.94 19.94 -35.04
CA GLN A 657 9.72 19.66 -33.84
C GLN A 657 9.36 20.69 -32.76
N TYR A 658 8.90 20.19 -31.61
CA TYR A 658 8.57 21.04 -30.46
C TYR A 658 9.84 21.49 -29.72
N LEU A 659 9.88 22.78 -29.38
CA LEU A 659 10.93 23.43 -28.62
C LEU A 659 10.32 24.11 -27.39
N ASN A 660 10.75 23.70 -26.20
CA ASN A 660 10.49 24.48 -24.99
C ASN A 660 11.51 25.60 -24.89
N VAL A 661 11.08 26.86 -24.99
CA VAL A 661 12.01 28.01 -25.03
C VAL A 661 12.83 28.17 -23.74
N VAL A 662 12.39 27.53 -22.65
CA VAL A 662 13.16 27.44 -21.39
C VAL A 662 14.56 26.89 -21.65
N ASP A 663 14.68 25.87 -22.50
CA ASP A 663 15.93 25.16 -22.79
C ASP A 663 16.92 26.01 -23.63
N TYR A 664 16.45 27.13 -24.17
CA TYR A 664 17.22 28.05 -25.03
C TYR A 664 17.67 29.33 -24.31
N GLY A 665 17.46 29.41 -22.99
CA GLY A 665 17.88 30.55 -22.18
C GLY A 665 17.20 31.87 -22.57
N ILE A 666 15.94 31.80 -23.03
CA ILE A 666 15.13 32.99 -23.30
C ILE A 666 14.49 33.49 -22.01
N ASP A 667 14.58 34.79 -21.75
CA ASP A 667 14.07 35.46 -20.56
C ASP A 667 13.37 36.80 -20.87
N SER A 668 12.94 37.53 -19.84
CA SER A 668 12.18 38.78 -19.99
C SER A 668 13.00 39.97 -20.51
N VAL A 669 14.34 39.90 -20.59
CA VAL A 669 15.17 40.98 -21.14
C VAL A 669 15.48 40.80 -22.63
N ASP A 670 15.13 39.63 -23.18
CA ASP A 670 15.24 39.38 -24.62
C ASP A 670 14.27 40.25 -25.44
N ASN A 671 14.59 40.46 -26.71
CA ASN A 671 13.73 41.07 -27.71
C ASN A 671 13.63 40.17 -28.95
N GLU A 672 12.78 40.52 -29.92
CA GLU A 672 12.55 39.71 -31.12
C GLU A 672 13.86 39.31 -31.84
N ARG A 673 14.85 40.22 -31.93
CA ARG A 673 16.15 39.92 -32.56
C ARG A 673 17.04 38.99 -31.75
N THR A 674 16.99 39.05 -30.41
CA THR A 674 17.79 38.14 -29.58
C THR A 674 17.14 36.76 -29.53
N ILE A 675 15.81 36.70 -29.50
CA ILE A 675 15.02 35.46 -29.61
C ILE A 675 15.30 34.76 -30.94
N GLU A 676 15.26 35.49 -32.06
CA GLU A 676 15.51 34.92 -33.37
C GLU A 676 16.90 34.28 -33.46
N ARG A 677 17.94 34.96 -32.97
CA ARG A 677 19.30 34.41 -32.92
C ARG A 677 19.41 33.15 -32.05
N LYS A 678 18.61 33.03 -31.00
CA LYS A 678 18.62 31.86 -30.10
C LYS A 678 17.85 30.67 -30.68
N LEU A 679 16.78 30.91 -31.44
CA LEU A 679 15.86 29.88 -31.94
C LEU A 679 16.10 29.47 -33.39
N VAL A 680 16.74 30.30 -34.21
CA VAL A 680 16.99 30.05 -35.64
C VAL A 680 18.49 29.83 -35.87
N PRO A 681 19.00 28.61 -35.65
CA PRO A 681 20.41 28.31 -35.91
C PRO A 681 20.76 28.32 -37.41
N ASN A 682 19.82 28.00 -38.30
CA ASN A 682 20.00 28.07 -39.75
C ASN A 682 18.90 28.91 -40.42
N TYR A 683 19.23 30.16 -40.75
CA TYR A 683 18.32 31.12 -41.39
C TYR A 683 17.74 30.66 -42.74
N GLU A 684 18.39 29.73 -43.44
CA GLU A 684 17.92 29.21 -44.72
C GLU A 684 17.10 27.91 -44.62
N ALA A 685 17.27 27.18 -43.52
CA ALA A 685 16.67 25.86 -43.36
C ALA A 685 15.71 25.74 -42.17
N ASP A 686 15.58 26.76 -41.32
CA ASP A 686 14.71 26.72 -40.15
C ASP A 686 13.53 27.67 -40.29
N CYS A 687 12.34 27.15 -40.05
CA CYS A 687 11.13 27.92 -39.92
C CYS A 687 10.55 27.71 -38.52
N VAL A 688 10.60 28.75 -37.69
CA VAL A 688 10.13 28.66 -36.29
C VAL A 688 8.79 29.39 -36.16
N LEU A 689 7.77 28.66 -35.71
CA LEU A 689 6.49 29.21 -35.26
C LEU A 689 6.54 29.39 -33.74
N CYS A 690 6.46 30.65 -33.29
CA CYS A 690 6.46 31.02 -31.88
C CYS A 690 5.04 31.28 -31.39
N SER A 691 4.63 30.63 -30.31
CA SER A 691 3.34 30.87 -29.64
C SER A 691 3.39 30.43 -28.16
N ASN A 692 2.29 30.58 -27.43
CA ASN A 692 2.09 30.04 -26.08
C ASN A 692 0.65 29.52 -25.94
N ASP A 693 0.35 28.85 -24.83
CA ASP A 693 -0.96 28.22 -24.60
C ASP A 693 -2.10 29.24 -24.59
N SER A 694 -1.91 30.42 -23.98
CA SER A 694 -2.94 31.46 -23.97
C SER A 694 -3.27 31.99 -25.36
N LEU A 695 -2.26 32.20 -26.21
CA LEU A 695 -2.44 32.62 -27.60
C LEU A 695 -3.11 31.53 -28.43
N ASN A 696 -2.72 30.27 -28.23
CA ASN A 696 -3.33 29.12 -28.92
C ASN A 696 -4.82 29.01 -28.61
N GLU A 697 -5.19 29.15 -27.33
CA GLU A 697 -6.59 29.10 -26.88
C GLU A 697 -7.40 30.30 -27.36
N THR A 698 -6.82 31.49 -27.32
CA THR A 698 -7.53 32.72 -27.71
C THR A 698 -7.68 32.86 -29.23
N ASN A 699 -6.74 32.33 -30.01
CA ASN A 699 -6.69 32.51 -31.47
C ASN A 699 -6.47 31.19 -32.25
N PRO A 700 -7.33 30.17 -32.11
CA PRO A 700 -7.12 28.84 -32.72
C PRO A 700 -7.07 28.89 -34.25
N SER A 701 -7.96 29.65 -34.89
CA SER A 701 -7.98 29.79 -36.37
C SER A 701 -6.70 30.42 -36.92
N GLN A 702 -6.07 31.33 -36.15
CA GLN A 702 -4.80 31.94 -36.53
C GLN A 702 -3.67 30.92 -36.44
N LEU A 703 -3.62 30.13 -35.37
CA LEU A 703 -2.65 29.05 -35.21
C LEU A 703 -2.76 28.04 -36.36
N ASP A 704 -3.96 27.62 -36.71
CA ASP A 704 -4.18 26.65 -37.79
C ASP A 704 -3.75 27.21 -39.15
N HIS A 705 -4.06 28.47 -39.43
CA HIS A 705 -3.60 29.14 -40.65
C HIS A 705 -2.07 29.23 -40.72
N LEU A 706 -1.42 29.60 -39.62
CA LEU A 706 0.04 29.66 -39.51
C LEU A 706 0.68 28.28 -39.70
N ARG A 707 0.11 27.23 -39.09
CA ARG A 707 0.58 25.84 -39.25
C ARG A 707 0.44 25.39 -40.69
N HIS A 708 -0.72 25.60 -41.31
CA HIS A 708 -0.96 25.23 -42.71
C HIS A 708 0.03 25.91 -43.64
N GLY A 709 0.13 27.24 -43.58
CA GLY A 709 1.05 27.99 -44.44
C GLY A 709 2.51 27.57 -44.26
N THR A 710 2.91 27.22 -43.03
CA THR A 710 4.25 26.71 -42.72
C THR A 710 4.49 25.30 -43.27
N ILE A 711 3.48 24.41 -43.23
CA ILE A 711 3.57 23.08 -43.85
C ILE A 711 3.64 23.18 -45.37
N GLU A 712 2.93 24.13 -45.99
CA GLU A 712 2.98 24.30 -47.45
C GLU A 712 4.37 24.64 -47.98
N GLU A 713 5.23 25.26 -47.16
CA GLU A 713 6.61 25.55 -47.54
C GLU A 713 7.43 24.28 -47.79
N LEU A 714 7.08 23.14 -47.18
CA LEU A 714 7.71 21.85 -47.46
C LEU A 714 7.51 21.42 -48.92
N LYS A 715 6.47 21.90 -49.61
CA LYS A 715 6.24 21.61 -51.04
C LYS A 715 7.31 22.25 -51.92
N TYR A 716 7.86 23.39 -51.49
CA TYR A 716 8.81 24.20 -52.27
C TYR A 716 10.26 24.03 -51.77
N ASN A 717 10.45 23.73 -50.49
CA ASN A 717 11.75 23.44 -49.89
C ASN A 717 11.64 22.20 -48.97
N PRO A 718 11.88 20.98 -49.50
CA PRO A 718 11.70 19.75 -48.72
C PRO A 718 12.71 19.59 -47.57
N ASN A 719 13.78 20.39 -47.54
CA ASN A 719 14.82 20.33 -46.51
C ASN A 719 14.57 21.28 -45.33
N ILE A 720 13.47 22.06 -45.34
CA ILE A 720 13.18 22.99 -44.26
C ILE A 720 12.73 22.23 -43.00
N ARG A 721 13.28 22.63 -41.85
CA ARG A 721 12.88 22.12 -40.54
C ARG A 721 11.78 23.00 -39.98
N LEU A 722 10.65 22.38 -39.66
CA LEU A 722 9.53 23.07 -39.01
C LEU A 722 9.70 22.98 -37.50
N LEU A 723 9.82 24.12 -36.84
CA LEU A 723 10.02 24.21 -35.39
C LEU A 723 8.84 24.93 -34.76
N TYR A 724 8.36 24.45 -33.62
CA TYR A 724 7.37 25.14 -32.80
C TYR A 724 8.01 25.55 -31.48
N ALA A 725 8.19 26.85 -31.27
CA ALA A 725 8.76 27.41 -30.06
C ALA A 725 7.65 27.81 -29.08
N ASP A 726 7.63 27.16 -27.93
CA ASP A 726 6.60 27.31 -26.91
C ASP A 726 7.03 28.22 -25.76
N PHE A 727 6.32 29.35 -25.62
CA PHE A 727 6.58 30.38 -24.61
C PHE A 727 5.74 30.25 -23.34
N SER A 728 4.93 29.19 -23.19
CA SER A 728 4.01 29.01 -22.04
C SER A 728 4.65 29.01 -20.65
N TYR A 729 5.95 28.73 -20.55
CA TYR A 729 6.61 28.40 -19.28
C TYR A 729 7.70 29.41 -18.87
N ARG A 730 7.75 30.59 -19.49
CA ARG A 730 8.72 31.67 -19.20
C ARG A 730 8.06 32.99 -18.80
N SER A 731 8.88 33.91 -18.29
CA SER A 731 8.50 35.28 -17.94
C SER A 731 8.44 36.23 -19.15
N PHE A 732 8.98 35.84 -20.31
CA PHE A 732 8.83 36.62 -21.53
C PHE A 732 7.39 36.47 -22.05
N GLU A 733 6.60 37.53 -21.95
CA GLU A 733 5.26 37.57 -22.51
C GLU A 733 5.34 37.77 -24.03
N LEU A 734 5.09 36.69 -24.78
CA LEU A 734 4.93 36.78 -26.22
C LEU A 734 3.55 37.40 -26.54
N PRO A 735 3.48 38.62 -27.09
CA PRO A 735 2.20 39.34 -27.21
C PRO A 735 1.32 38.88 -28.38
N TYR A 736 1.89 38.18 -29.37
CA TYR A 736 1.19 37.63 -30.53
C TYR A 736 2.02 36.49 -31.16
N MET A 737 1.38 35.63 -31.95
CA MET A 737 2.06 34.54 -32.66
C MET A 737 3.00 35.10 -33.73
N LEU A 738 4.23 34.59 -33.79
CA LEU A 738 5.31 35.10 -34.62
C LEU A 738 5.94 33.97 -35.44
N LYS A 739 6.33 34.27 -36.69
CA LYS A 739 7.10 33.35 -37.54
C LYS A 739 8.50 33.89 -37.79
N LEU A 740 9.52 33.05 -37.61
CA LEU A 740 10.94 33.38 -37.78
C LEU A 740 11.56 32.57 -38.92
N PRO A 741 12.53 33.13 -39.68
CA PRO A 741 13.19 34.44 -39.51
C PRO A 741 12.30 35.64 -39.86
N SER A 742 12.37 36.72 -39.08
CA SER A 742 11.43 37.85 -39.20
C SER A 742 11.50 38.57 -40.54
N ASP A 743 12.68 38.64 -41.17
CA ASP A 743 12.86 39.32 -42.46
C ASP A 743 12.10 38.61 -43.59
N LYS A 744 12.06 37.27 -43.55
CA LYS A 744 11.33 36.44 -44.53
C LYS A 744 9.81 36.58 -44.38
N TYR A 745 9.32 36.79 -43.16
CA TYR A 745 7.88 36.81 -42.85
C TYR A 745 7.37 38.17 -42.36
N SER A 746 8.10 39.24 -42.63
CA SER A 746 7.86 40.59 -42.11
C SER A 746 6.43 41.10 -42.38
N GLN A 747 5.90 40.87 -43.58
CA GLN A 747 4.52 41.24 -43.94
C GLN A 747 3.47 40.45 -43.13
N GLN A 748 3.71 39.15 -42.92
CA GLN A 748 2.81 38.28 -42.16
C GLN A 748 2.84 38.64 -40.67
N ASN A 749 4.03 38.85 -40.11
CA ASN A 749 4.23 39.25 -38.73
C ASN A 749 3.61 40.63 -38.44
N ASN A 750 3.74 41.60 -39.34
CA ASN A 750 3.11 42.92 -39.19
C ASN A 750 1.58 42.84 -39.19
N LYS A 751 0.98 41.93 -39.96
CA LYS A 751 -0.46 41.69 -39.93
C LYS A 751 -0.93 41.24 -38.55
N TYR A 752 -0.16 40.37 -37.88
CA TYR A 752 -0.52 39.84 -36.57
C TYR A 752 -0.18 40.78 -35.41
N LYS A 753 0.85 41.63 -35.54
CA LYS A 753 1.14 42.75 -34.63
C LYS A 753 -0.04 43.74 -34.52
N LEU A 754 -0.79 43.92 -35.61
CA LEU A 754 -1.88 44.90 -35.73
C LEU A 754 -3.26 44.37 -35.31
N THR A 755 -3.38 43.10 -34.92
CA THR A 755 -4.64 42.47 -34.49
C THR A 755 -5.02 42.54 -32.99
N PRO A 756 -4.56 43.47 -32.12
CA PRO A 756 -5.21 43.63 -30.83
C PRO A 756 -6.41 44.56 -30.95
N LYS A 757 -7.62 44.02 -31.19
CA LYS A 757 -8.88 44.74 -30.89
C LYS A 757 -9.97 43.82 -30.37
N THR A 758 -10.26 43.98 -29.08
CA THR A 758 -11.63 44.05 -28.56
C THR A 758 -12.49 44.90 -29.51
N ARG A 759 -13.58 44.36 -30.03
CA ARG A 759 -14.56 45.13 -30.80
C ARG A 759 -15.93 45.05 -30.12
N SER A 760 -16.14 45.97 -29.18
CA SER A 760 -17.43 46.62 -28.98
C SER A 760 -17.46 47.84 -29.91
N SER A 761 -18.33 47.82 -30.92
CA SER A 761 -19.02 49.00 -31.46
C SER A 761 -19.92 48.54 -32.61
N MET A 762 -21.22 48.74 -32.40
CA MET A 762 -22.28 48.71 -33.41
C MET A 762 -21.91 49.55 -34.63
N GLU A 763 -22.10 49.00 -35.83
CA GLU A 763 -22.62 49.76 -36.98
C GLU A 763 -23.60 48.85 -37.74
N LEU A 764 -24.85 49.32 -37.84
CA LEU A 764 -25.94 48.67 -38.57
C LEU A 764 -25.70 48.72 -40.09
N PRO A 765 -26.22 47.75 -40.86
CA PRO A 765 -25.97 47.62 -42.28
C PRO A 765 -26.86 48.53 -43.14
N THR A 766 -26.28 49.03 -44.22
CA THR A 766 -26.96 49.66 -45.36
C THR A 766 -27.70 48.61 -46.19
N ASN A 767 -29.01 48.79 -46.36
CA ASN A 767 -29.80 48.14 -47.41
C ASN A 767 -30.40 49.24 -48.30
N THR A 768 -30.02 49.22 -49.57
CA THR A 768 -30.65 49.98 -50.66
C THR A 768 -31.92 49.29 -51.12
N SER A 769 -33.07 49.99 -51.10
CA SER A 769 -33.94 50.12 -52.28
C SER A 769 -35.21 50.96 -52.00
N HIS A 770 -35.49 51.87 -52.94
CA HIS A 770 -36.79 52.42 -53.34
C HIS A 770 -37.50 53.54 -52.54
N GLN A 771 -37.48 54.71 -53.19
CA GLN A 771 -38.62 55.54 -53.61
C GLN A 771 -39.46 56.33 -52.59
N THR A 772 -39.23 57.64 -52.65
CA THR A 772 -40.21 58.76 -52.77
C THR A 772 -41.36 58.93 -51.77
N LYS A 773 -41.43 60.20 -51.32
CA LYS A 773 -42.59 61.06 -51.04
C LYS A 773 -43.17 61.11 -49.60
N LEU A 774 -42.94 62.30 -49.02
CA LEU A 774 -43.91 63.27 -48.48
C LEU A 774 -44.64 63.01 -47.14
N LEU A 775 -44.48 64.04 -46.30
CA LEU A 775 -45.48 64.74 -45.47
C LEU A 775 -45.77 64.25 -44.03
N THR A 776 -45.41 65.18 -43.12
CA THR A 776 -46.20 65.78 -42.02
C THR A 776 -46.49 65.01 -40.72
N ASP A 777 -45.98 65.64 -39.66
CA ASP A 777 -46.69 66.16 -38.49
C ASP A 777 -47.25 65.25 -37.37
N THR A 778 -46.71 65.58 -36.18
CA THR A 778 -47.39 65.82 -34.90
C THR A 778 -47.91 64.68 -34.02
N ASN A 779 -47.36 64.71 -32.80
CA ASN A 779 -48.01 64.66 -31.48
C ASN A 779 -48.75 63.40 -30.99
N ASN A 780 -48.34 63.03 -29.78
CA ASN A 780 -49.15 62.87 -28.56
C ASN A 780 -49.62 61.48 -28.06
N THR A 781 -49.30 61.28 -26.77
CA THR A 781 -50.06 60.63 -25.68
C THR A 781 -50.31 59.12 -25.63
N LEU A 782 -49.80 58.54 -24.52
CA LEU A 782 -50.48 57.70 -23.51
C LEU A 782 -51.43 56.58 -23.98
N LEU A 783 -51.11 55.33 -23.58
CA LEU A 783 -52.00 54.41 -22.84
C LEU A 783 -51.29 53.07 -22.51
N GLN A 784 -51.35 52.67 -21.23
CA GLN A 784 -51.19 51.29 -20.71
C GLN A 784 -52.46 50.44 -20.99
N PRO A 785 -52.70 49.21 -20.45
CA PRO A 785 -51.86 48.15 -19.81
C PRO A 785 -52.19 46.70 -20.25
N SER A 786 -51.44 45.69 -19.76
CA SER A 786 -51.94 44.42 -19.13
C SER A 786 -50.77 43.50 -18.75
N LYS A 787 -50.47 43.33 -17.44
CA LYS A 787 -50.87 42.24 -16.52
C LYS A 787 -50.42 40.81 -16.92
N LEU A 788 -49.48 40.24 -16.16
CA LEU A 788 -49.77 39.12 -15.25
C LEU A 788 -48.70 39.01 -14.14
N GLN A 789 -49.16 38.75 -12.93
CA GLN A 789 -48.42 38.69 -11.66
C GLN A 789 -47.76 37.31 -11.46
N THR A 790 -46.66 37.26 -10.69
CA THR A 790 -46.64 36.63 -9.36
C THR A 790 -45.34 36.98 -8.61
N SER A 791 -45.53 37.37 -7.36
CA SER A 791 -44.58 37.85 -6.34
C SER A 791 -43.87 36.66 -5.65
N THR A 792 -42.88 36.76 -4.75
CA THR A 792 -42.58 37.73 -3.67
C THR A 792 -41.22 37.29 -3.08
N THR A 793 -40.16 38.12 -3.10
CA THR A 793 -39.65 39.05 -2.03
C THR A 793 -38.47 38.53 -1.20
N MET A 794 -37.33 39.21 -1.39
CA MET A 794 -36.29 39.48 -0.39
C MET A 794 -36.80 40.50 0.66
N PRO A 795 -35.99 40.79 1.68
CA PRO A 795 -35.70 42.20 1.96
C PRO A 795 -34.20 42.49 2.05
N THR A 796 -33.84 43.64 1.49
CA THR A 796 -32.57 44.33 1.70
C THR A 796 -32.92 45.59 2.46
N GLU A 797 -32.10 46.02 3.42
CA GLU A 797 -31.93 47.46 3.62
C GLU A 797 -30.53 47.77 4.17
N ALA A 798 -29.93 48.78 3.56
CA ALA A 798 -28.57 49.24 3.75
C ALA A 798 -28.56 50.48 4.64
N ARG A 799 -27.41 50.76 5.28
CA ARG A 799 -26.89 52.15 5.36
C ARG A 799 -25.40 52.21 5.69
N ALA A 800 -24.71 52.91 4.80
CA ALA A 800 -23.36 53.44 4.74
C ALA A 800 -22.72 53.94 6.05
N TYR A 801 -21.36 53.89 6.18
CA TYR A 801 -20.43 54.97 5.79
C TYR A 801 -18.94 54.63 6.13
N GLN A 802 -18.04 54.92 5.17
CA GLN A 802 -16.65 55.42 5.24
C GLN A 802 -15.47 54.67 5.94
N LEU A 803 -14.50 54.23 5.11
CA LEU A 803 -13.07 54.66 4.98
C LEU A 803 -12.37 55.16 6.27
N LYS A 804 -11.14 54.80 6.69
CA LYS A 804 -9.86 54.45 6.01
C LYS A 804 -8.78 54.11 7.11
N PRO A 805 -7.47 53.90 6.81
CA PRO A 805 -6.61 52.88 7.44
C PRO A 805 -5.45 53.44 8.29
N SER A 806 -4.61 52.57 8.87
CA SER A 806 -3.25 52.94 9.28
C SER A 806 -2.21 51.86 8.96
N LYS A 807 -1.22 52.27 8.14
CA LYS A 807 0.16 51.76 8.10
C LYS A 807 0.85 52.20 9.42
N SER A 808 1.91 51.57 9.94
CA SER A 808 3.26 51.60 9.37
C SER A 808 4.29 51.03 10.38
N GLU A 809 5.32 50.38 9.80
CA GLU A 809 6.77 50.44 10.15
C GLU A 809 7.29 49.73 11.43
N ASN A 810 8.07 48.65 11.27
CA ASN A 810 9.53 48.56 11.03
C ASN A 810 10.40 48.88 12.27
N SER A 811 11.07 47.87 12.84
CA SER A 811 12.56 47.79 12.93
C SER A 811 13.08 46.68 13.87
N TYR A 812 13.96 45.85 13.29
CA TYR A 812 15.23 45.28 13.77
C TYR A 812 15.51 44.90 15.25
N GLN A 813 15.95 43.64 15.36
CA GLN A 813 17.11 43.09 16.10
C GLN A 813 17.18 43.07 17.65
N ALA A 814 17.16 41.81 18.13
CA ALA A 814 18.24 41.10 18.82
C ALA A 814 18.64 41.45 20.28
N SER A 815 18.65 40.36 21.07
CA SER A 815 19.67 39.98 22.06
C SER A 815 19.34 40.12 23.55
N THR A 816 19.30 38.93 24.17
CA THR A 816 19.91 38.54 25.45
C THR A 816 19.27 38.90 26.80
N LYS A 817 18.95 37.78 27.49
CA LYS A 817 19.43 37.35 28.83
C LYS A 817 18.51 37.55 30.05
N LEU A 818 18.51 36.45 30.82
CA LEU A 818 18.32 36.29 32.28
C LEU A 818 16.88 36.29 32.79
N SER A 819 16.33 35.11 33.07
CA SER A 819 16.43 34.43 34.37
C SER A 819 16.09 32.95 34.23
#